data_AF-A0A8T2GT31-F1
#
_entry.id   AF-A0A8T2GT31-F1
#
_cell.length_a   1.000
_cell.length_b   1.000
_cell.length_c   1.000
_cell.angle_alpha   90.00
_cell.angle_beta   90.00
_cell.angle_gamma   90.00
#
_symmetry.space_group_name_H-M   'P 1'
#
loop_
_entity.id
_entity.type
_entity.pdbx_description
1 polymer ?
#
loop_
_entity_poly.entity_id
_entity_poly.type
_entity_poly.pdbx_seq_one_letter_code
_entity_poly.pdbx_strand_id
1 'polypeptide(L)'
;MSLSKHLQKLVHKRESKKQPNKKMPVSVSKLRRPRTSKKTETGNPEKTLKDPRTCCNNLFSIFSARSFLYRVPLTILFLFLIYLWSTSTTVISGNVVHICISSRKLTDLYCLTAGSQPALRAPVNNFTAPASEDVVTSKEEKNVFVLGKDGDKGFAENETFEGGKDSDKSTVGENLTINKNETFTGETSGERVSILNQDAKPIHEKNLDSVLDQDSLPKNEIDQDFIIDWDPETGEERYRYFKAKTEDEETGLKSTEEYIQIQRTWLSMGNNRKKPGSCEGKGVYVYDLPSKFNKDLLRECSDMVPWADFCNYFKNDAFGELMESMGKGWFRTHQYSLEPIFHSRILKHPCRVHNETQAKLFYVPFYGGMDVLRWHFKNVSSDVKDVLPIEIVKWLGSKKSWRKNSGKDHVFVLGKISWDFRRVDKYSWGSSLLEMQEMKNPTKLLIERNPWEVNDIAIPHPTYFHPKTDTDIAIWQNKILGKPRRSLISFAGAARPGNPESIRSILIDQCRSSPNQCRFLNCTDGGCDKSESVIELFRDSEFCLQPPGDSPTRKSIFDSLILGCIPVIFDPYSAYYQYTWHLPEDHRRYSVYINKEDVKLKRVNVIEKLMSKTLREREDMRSYIVHELLPGLVYGDSNAKFERFRDAFDITMDSLFKKIAKTV
;
A
#
# COMPACT_ATOMS: atom_id res chain seq x y z
N MET A 1 -26.04 -13.89 -63.31
CA MET A 1 -25.00 -14.40 -64.24
C MET A 1 -24.30 -15.55 -63.52
N SER A 2 -24.43 -16.77 -64.06
CA SER A 2 -23.45 -17.43 -64.95
C SER A 2 -22.34 -18.11 -64.12
N LEU A 3 -22.56 -19.38 -63.75
CA LEU A 3 -21.95 -20.59 -64.36
C LEU A 3 -20.47 -20.74 -63.96
N SER A 4 -19.85 -21.91 -63.79
CA SER A 4 -20.18 -23.35 -63.76
C SER A 4 -18.79 -24.03 -63.82
N LYS A 5 -18.45 -25.02 -62.96
CA LYS A 5 -18.32 -26.48 -63.24
C LYS A 5 -17.55 -26.85 -64.55
N HIS A 6 -17.01 -28.05 -64.78
CA HIS A 6 -17.18 -29.41 -64.20
C HIS A 6 -15.86 -30.21 -64.49
N LEU A 7 -15.69 -31.56 -64.51
CA LEU A 7 -16.61 -32.71 -64.49
C LEU A 7 -16.53 -33.57 -63.21
N GLN A 8 -16.14 -34.85 -63.32
CA GLN A 8 -16.96 -35.97 -62.79
C GLN A 8 -16.24 -37.32 -63.08
N LYS A 9 -16.37 -38.46 -62.35
CA LYS A 9 -17.56 -39.27 -61.98
C LYS A 9 -17.24 -40.22 -60.78
N LEU A 10 -18.13 -40.47 -59.79
CA LEU A 10 -19.25 -41.47 -59.68
C LEU A 10 -18.76 -42.97 -59.65
N VAL A 11 -19.31 -43.96 -58.89
CA VAL A 11 -20.51 -44.01 -58.02
C VAL A 11 -20.60 -45.25 -57.05
N HIS A 12 -21.35 -45.13 -55.93
CA HIS A 12 -22.01 -46.19 -55.10
C HIS A 12 -21.15 -47.17 -54.24
N LYS A 13 -21.67 -47.89 -53.21
CA LYS A 13 -23.07 -48.15 -52.75
C LYS A 13 -23.23 -48.46 -51.23
N ARG A 14 -24.33 -47.98 -50.61
CA ARG A 14 -25.12 -48.51 -49.44
C ARG A 14 -24.46 -48.77 -48.05
N GLU A 15 -24.97 -48.19 -46.95
CA GLU A 15 -26.08 -48.62 -46.02
C GLU A 15 -25.71 -49.79 -45.07
N SER A 16 -26.08 -49.84 -43.78
CA SER A 16 -27.20 -49.21 -43.05
C SER A 16 -26.91 -48.91 -41.55
N LYS A 17 -27.79 -48.14 -40.88
CA LYS A 17 -27.78 -47.85 -39.42
C LYS A 17 -28.65 -48.85 -38.63
N LYS A 18 -28.29 -49.17 -37.36
CA LYS A 18 -29.27 -49.23 -36.23
C LYS A 18 -28.66 -49.27 -34.81
N GLN A 19 -29.31 -48.50 -33.94
CA GLN A 19 -29.31 -48.53 -32.46
C GLN A 19 -30.71 -49.10 -32.03
N PRO A 20 -31.20 -49.08 -30.76
CA PRO A 20 -30.60 -48.95 -29.42
C PRO A 20 -31.24 -49.94 -28.36
N ASN A 21 -31.05 -49.67 -27.05
CA ASN A 21 -32.06 -49.75 -25.96
C ASN A 21 -32.63 -51.10 -25.43
N LYS A 22 -32.50 -51.40 -24.11
CA LYS A 22 -33.56 -51.31 -23.03
C LYS A 22 -33.28 -52.11 -21.73
N LYS A 23 -33.38 -51.42 -20.58
CA LYS A 23 -34.08 -51.75 -19.29
C LYS A 23 -34.02 -53.17 -18.65
N MET A 24 -33.54 -53.20 -17.38
CA MET A 24 -34.24 -53.55 -16.09
C MET A 24 -35.20 -54.78 -16.01
N PRO A 25 -35.30 -55.53 -14.85
CA PRO A 25 -35.69 -54.92 -13.55
C PRO A 25 -35.32 -55.60 -12.19
N VAL A 26 -35.53 -54.81 -11.10
CA VAL A 26 -36.00 -55.19 -9.74
C VAL A 26 -35.12 -56.04 -8.79
N SER A 27 -35.36 -55.91 -7.48
CA SER A 27 -34.56 -56.41 -6.34
C SER A 27 -35.40 -57.20 -5.31
N VAL A 28 -34.77 -58.11 -4.52
CA VAL A 28 -35.37 -58.73 -3.32
C VAL A 28 -34.36 -58.95 -2.16
N SER A 29 -34.33 -57.99 -1.24
CA SER A 29 -34.32 -58.06 0.25
C SER A 29 -33.51 -59.08 1.12
N LYS A 30 -33.01 -58.56 2.27
CA LYS A 30 -32.72 -59.20 3.60
C LYS A 30 -31.47 -60.11 3.67
N LEU A 31 -30.67 -60.16 4.76
CA LEU A 31 -30.98 -60.15 6.21
C LEU A 31 -30.14 -59.22 7.12
N ARG A 32 -30.66 -59.11 8.37
CA ARG A 32 -30.13 -58.61 9.67
C ARG A 32 -28.71 -59.13 10.03
N ARG A 33 -27.82 -58.42 10.78
CA ARG A 33 -27.87 -57.74 12.12
C ARG A 33 -27.88 -58.73 13.34
N PRO A 34 -27.34 -58.38 14.55
CA PRO A 34 -26.09 -59.01 15.05
C PRO A 34 -26.02 -59.34 16.58
N ARG A 35 -24.81 -59.63 17.10
CA ARG A 35 -24.25 -59.26 18.45
C ARG A 35 -24.24 -60.33 19.58
N THR A 36 -23.34 -60.07 20.56
CA THR A 36 -23.16 -60.69 21.91
C THR A 36 -22.30 -61.98 21.98
N SER A 37 -21.61 -62.31 23.09
CA SER A 37 -21.55 -61.69 24.44
C SER A 37 -20.12 -61.58 25.02
N LYS A 38 -19.99 -60.92 26.19
CA LYS A 38 -18.81 -61.00 27.07
C LYS A 38 -18.71 -62.38 27.76
N LYS A 39 -17.53 -62.71 28.28
CA LYS A 39 -17.33 -63.16 29.68
C LYS A 39 -15.94 -62.79 30.19
N THR A 40 -15.76 -62.80 31.51
CA THR A 40 -14.55 -62.42 32.28
C THR A 40 -14.14 -63.58 33.18
N GLU A 41 -12.84 -63.74 33.44
CA GLU A 41 -12.18 -64.17 34.71
C GLU A 41 -10.68 -64.47 34.43
N THR A 42 -9.76 -63.67 34.99
CA THR A 42 -8.94 -63.86 36.21
C THR A 42 -7.77 -64.86 36.06
N GLY A 43 -6.56 -64.45 36.50
CA GLY A 43 -5.35 -65.28 36.43
C GLY A 43 -4.04 -64.49 36.35
N ASN A 44 -3.37 -64.34 37.49
CA ASN A 44 -1.96 -63.92 37.69
C ASN A 44 -1.53 -64.64 39.00
N PRO A 45 -0.27 -65.04 39.24
CA PRO A 45 0.99 -64.56 38.65
C PRO A 45 1.95 -65.70 38.19
N GLU A 46 3.22 -65.39 37.88
CA GLU A 46 4.38 -65.64 38.77
C GLU A 46 5.71 -65.14 38.13
N LYS A 47 6.83 -65.21 38.86
CA LYS A 47 8.17 -64.71 38.49
C LYS A 47 9.22 -65.84 38.53
N THR A 48 10.16 -65.84 37.60
CA THR A 48 11.58 -66.28 37.81
C THR A 48 12.40 -65.89 36.57
N LEU A 49 13.62 -65.34 36.53
CA LEU A 49 14.64 -64.81 37.47
C LEU A 49 16.00 -65.55 37.34
N LYS A 50 17.06 -64.74 37.09
CA LYS A 50 18.53 -65.00 36.98
C LYS A 50 19.06 -65.29 35.55
N ASP A 51 20.09 -64.62 34.97
CA ASP A 51 21.31 -63.84 35.43
C ASP A 51 22.58 -64.72 35.56
N PRO A 52 23.84 -64.20 35.67
CA PRO A 52 24.56 -63.07 35.02
C PRO A 52 25.77 -63.54 34.16
N ARG A 53 26.59 -62.59 33.65
CA ARG A 53 28.08 -62.61 33.85
C ARG A 53 28.78 -61.27 33.54
N THR A 54 29.32 -60.64 34.60
CA THR A 54 30.64 -59.94 34.73
C THR A 54 31.12 -58.89 33.69
N CYS A 55 31.92 -57.86 34.04
CA CYS A 55 32.85 -57.78 35.18
C CYS A 55 33.13 -56.36 35.75
N CYS A 56 33.38 -56.33 37.06
CA CYS A 56 34.21 -55.39 37.86
C CYS A 56 34.18 -53.86 37.65
N ASN A 57 33.71 -53.19 38.73
CA ASN A 57 34.43 -52.19 39.55
C ASN A 57 34.93 -50.85 38.96
N ASN A 58 35.02 -49.76 39.74
CA ASN A 58 34.21 -49.22 40.86
C ASN A 58 34.86 -47.88 41.26
N LEU A 59 34.09 -46.83 41.56
CA LEU A 59 34.37 -45.78 42.58
C LEU A 59 33.33 -44.64 42.51
N PHE A 60 32.64 -44.41 43.62
CA PHE A 60 31.78 -43.25 43.95
C PHE A 60 30.72 -42.77 42.93
N SER A 61 29.53 -43.35 43.04
CA SER A 61 28.26 -42.73 42.60
C SER A 61 27.44 -42.22 43.79
N ILE A 62 27.80 -41.06 44.36
CA ILE A 62 26.95 -40.31 45.31
C ILE A 62 26.93 -38.83 44.87
N PHE A 63 25.81 -38.15 45.13
CA PHE A 63 25.41 -36.81 44.66
C PHE A 63 24.94 -36.75 43.21
N SER A 64 23.75 -36.15 43.03
CA SER A 64 23.01 -36.16 41.78
C SER A 64 23.38 -35.00 40.87
N ALA A 65 23.49 -35.26 39.57
CA ALA A 65 23.69 -34.26 38.52
C ALA A 65 22.46 -33.34 38.29
N ARG A 66 21.60 -33.16 39.30
CA ARG A 66 20.36 -32.36 39.24
C ARG A 66 20.47 -31.00 39.95
N SER A 67 21.56 -30.74 40.67
CA SER A 67 21.76 -29.47 41.40
C SER A 67 22.57 -28.40 40.66
N PHE A 68 23.29 -28.72 39.57
CA PHE A 68 24.22 -27.77 38.94
C PHE A 68 23.53 -26.76 38.01
N LEU A 69 22.53 -27.21 37.22
CA LEU A 69 21.84 -26.37 36.23
C LEU A 69 21.04 -25.21 36.84
N TYR A 70 20.63 -25.30 38.12
CA TYR A 70 19.96 -24.21 38.83
C TYR A 70 20.90 -23.20 39.49
N ARG A 71 22.20 -23.50 39.63
CA ARG A 71 23.17 -22.56 40.25
C ARG A 71 23.69 -21.52 39.26
N VAL A 72 23.92 -21.90 38.00
CA VAL A 72 24.50 -21.01 36.98
C VAL A 72 23.71 -19.70 36.79
N PRO A 73 22.37 -19.70 36.65
CA PRO A 73 21.61 -18.46 36.52
C PRO A 73 21.69 -17.59 37.78
N LEU A 74 21.66 -18.22 38.96
CA LEU A 74 21.73 -17.53 40.25
C LEU A 74 23.09 -16.86 40.46
N THR A 75 24.19 -17.52 40.10
CA THR A 75 25.54 -16.94 40.16
C THR A 75 25.73 -15.80 39.16
N ILE A 76 25.15 -15.88 37.96
CA ILE A 76 25.21 -14.79 36.97
C ILE A 76 24.41 -13.58 37.47
N LEU A 77 23.22 -13.79 38.04
CA LEU A 77 22.43 -12.73 38.66
C LEU A 77 23.17 -12.08 39.84
N PHE A 78 23.82 -12.89 40.70
CA PHE A 78 24.57 -12.38 41.84
C PHE A 78 25.81 -11.58 41.42
N LEU A 79 26.54 -12.02 40.38
CA LEU A 79 27.65 -11.26 39.80
C LEU A 79 27.19 -9.96 39.12
N PHE A 80 26.02 -9.97 38.46
CA PHE A 80 25.42 -8.75 37.89
C PHE A 80 25.00 -7.75 38.97
N LEU A 81 24.45 -8.22 40.09
CA LEU A 81 24.12 -7.38 41.25
C LEU A 81 25.37 -6.83 41.93
N ILE A 82 26.44 -7.62 42.10
CA ILE A 82 27.74 -7.14 42.58
C ILE A 82 28.33 -6.10 41.62
N TYR A 83 28.26 -6.32 40.31
CA TYR A 83 28.74 -5.36 39.31
C TYR A 83 28.00 -4.02 39.42
N LEU A 84 26.66 -4.04 39.53
CA LEU A 84 25.84 -2.86 39.79
C LEU A 84 26.25 -2.15 41.08
N TRP A 85 26.38 -2.88 42.20
CA TRP A 85 26.82 -2.32 43.48
C TRP A 85 28.22 -1.68 43.40
N SER A 86 29.14 -2.30 42.67
CA SER A 86 30.51 -1.80 42.47
C SER A 86 30.62 -0.61 41.50
N THR A 87 29.55 -0.31 40.75
CA THR A 87 29.49 0.79 39.77
C THR A 87 28.50 1.90 40.16
N SER A 88 27.81 1.74 41.30
CA SER A 88 26.90 2.73 41.88
C SER A 88 27.50 3.39 43.14
N THR A 89 27.76 4.70 43.08
CA THR A 89 28.06 5.48 44.28
C THR A 89 26.74 5.87 44.96
N THR A 90 26.49 5.39 46.17
CA THR A 90 25.35 5.81 46.99
C THR A 90 25.75 6.98 47.89
N VAL A 91 25.08 8.12 47.71
CA VAL A 91 25.28 9.32 48.55
C VAL A 91 23.99 9.57 49.33
N ILE A 92 24.10 9.54 50.66
CA ILE A 92 22.99 9.80 51.59
C ILE A 92 23.16 11.23 52.10
N SER A 93 22.17 12.09 51.87
CA SER A 93 22.18 13.49 52.32
C SER A 93 20.86 13.78 53.03
N GLY A 94 20.89 13.72 54.36
CA GLY A 94 19.68 13.82 55.19
C GLY A 94 18.64 12.75 54.82
N ASN A 95 17.40 13.16 54.63
CA ASN A 95 16.26 12.27 54.37
C ASN A 95 16.16 11.80 52.89
N VAL A 96 17.20 12.00 52.08
CA VAL A 96 17.21 11.68 50.64
C VAL A 96 18.40 10.77 50.31
N VAL A 97 18.13 9.74 49.52
CA VAL A 97 19.14 8.80 49.01
C VAL A 97 19.33 9.04 47.51
N HIS A 98 20.58 9.28 47.11
CA HIS A 98 20.98 9.36 45.71
C HIS A 98 21.79 8.11 45.33
N ILE A 99 21.38 7.42 44.27
CA ILE A 99 22.11 6.29 43.67
C ILE A 99 22.63 6.74 42.32
N CYS A 100 23.93 7.03 42.24
CA CYS A 100 24.60 7.53 41.04
C CYS A 100 25.39 6.42 40.35
N ILE A 101 25.10 6.14 39.08
CA ILE A 101 25.77 5.09 38.30
C ILE A 101 26.70 5.74 37.27
N SER A 102 27.97 5.31 37.25
CA SER A 102 28.93 5.70 36.22
C SER A 102 28.96 4.69 35.08
N SER A 103 28.97 5.15 33.83
CA SER A 103 29.00 4.29 32.64
C SER A 103 29.91 4.87 31.56
N ARG A 104 30.85 4.06 31.04
CA ARG A 104 31.82 4.46 30.00
C ARG A 104 31.20 4.80 28.62
N LYS A 105 29.88 4.89 28.51
CA LYS A 105 29.13 5.32 27.32
C LYS A 105 28.27 6.58 27.53
N LEU A 106 28.30 7.15 28.73
CA LEU A 106 27.66 8.44 29.06
C LEU A 106 28.77 9.40 29.50
N THR A 107 28.70 10.65 29.05
CA THR A 107 29.65 11.71 29.43
C THR A 107 29.44 12.17 30.87
N ASP A 108 28.22 12.01 31.38
CA ASP A 108 27.76 12.59 32.63
C ASP A 108 27.18 11.52 33.58
N LEU A 109 27.22 11.79 34.88
CA LEU A 109 26.86 10.84 35.92
C LEU A 109 25.33 10.76 36.10
N TYR A 110 24.74 9.57 35.92
CA TYR A 110 23.28 9.42 36.03
C TYR A 110 22.86 9.04 37.45
N CYS A 111 22.14 9.95 38.13
CA CYS A 111 21.73 9.80 39.53
C CYS A 111 20.21 9.66 39.68
N LEU A 112 19.76 8.55 40.27
CA LEU A 112 18.38 8.39 40.72
C LEU A 112 18.25 8.86 42.17
N THR A 113 17.18 9.62 42.45
CA THR A 113 16.97 10.28 43.75
C THR A 113 15.65 9.82 44.36
N ALA A 114 15.67 9.37 45.61
CA ALA A 114 14.48 8.93 46.34
C ALA A 114 14.43 9.52 47.76
N GLY A 115 13.27 10.07 48.14
CA GLY A 115 13.00 10.51 49.50
C GLY A 115 12.61 9.34 50.41
N SER A 116 13.07 9.35 51.65
CA SER A 116 12.93 8.23 52.60
C SER A 116 11.58 8.13 53.33
N GLN A 117 10.57 8.94 52.95
CA GLN A 117 9.22 8.87 53.52
C GLN A 117 8.12 8.96 52.44
N PRO A 118 7.04 8.17 52.51
CA PRO A 118 6.06 8.00 51.44
C PRO A 118 4.95 9.08 51.40
N ALA A 119 5.28 10.36 51.63
CA ALA A 119 4.29 11.45 51.65
C ALA A 119 4.85 12.87 51.39
N LEU A 120 5.73 13.07 50.40
CA LEU A 120 6.16 14.42 50.00
C LEU A 120 6.41 14.53 48.50
N ARG A 121 5.98 15.65 47.90
CA ARG A 121 6.38 16.05 46.53
C ARG A 121 7.82 16.56 46.57
N ALA A 122 8.64 16.18 45.59
CA ALA A 122 9.96 16.75 45.42
C ALA A 122 9.85 18.25 45.03
N PRO A 123 10.69 19.14 45.60
CA PRO A 123 10.75 20.54 45.18
C PRO A 123 11.39 20.67 43.79
N VAL A 124 10.94 21.66 43.02
CA VAL A 124 11.59 22.07 41.77
C VAL A 124 12.72 23.05 42.12
N ASN A 125 13.96 22.70 41.78
CA ASN A 125 15.11 23.56 42.01
C ASN A 125 15.17 24.69 40.98
N ASN A 126 14.68 25.88 41.35
CA ASN A 126 15.18 27.13 40.78
C ASN A 126 16.42 27.58 41.56
N PHE A 127 17.54 27.81 40.86
CA PHE A 127 18.69 28.54 41.37
C PHE A 127 18.98 29.75 40.46
N THR A 128 18.44 30.91 40.86
CA THR A 128 18.92 32.26 40.50
C THR A 128 20.20 32.57 41.33
N ALA A 129 21.03 33.58 41.10
CA ALA A 129 21.00 34.83 40.31
C ALA A 129 22.47 35.22 39.96
N PRO A 130 22.89 36.48 39.65
CA PRO A 130 22.19 37.75 39.38
C PRO A 130 22.27 38.15 37.88
N ALA A 131 21.46 39.05 37.30
CA ALA A 131 20.80 40.30 37.72
C ALA A 131 21.68 41.57 37.60
N SER A 132 21.20 42.52 36.79
CA SER A 132 21.70 43.90 36.66
C SER A 132 20.52 44.78 36.20
N GLU A 133 20.26 45.88 36.89
CA GLU A 133 19.18 46.83 36.59
C GLU A 133 19.70 48.06 35.83
N ASP A 134 18.83 48.68 35.01
CA ASP A 134 18.68 50.13 34.78
C ASP A 134 17.67 50.32 33.61
N VAL A 135 16.50 50.99 33.66
CA VAL A 135 16.03 52.33 34.14
C VAL A 135 15.73 53.27 32.94
N VAL A 136 14.88 54.30 33.13
CA VAL A 136 14.47 55.40 32.18
C VAL A 136 13.22 55.22 31.27
N THR A 137 12.05 55.52 31.86
CA THR A 137 10.94 56.42 31.41
C THR A 137 10.56 56.72 29.91
N SER A 138 9.30 56.38 29.59
CA SER A 138 8.19 57.29 29.17
C SER A 138 7.92 57.76 27.70
N LYS A 139 6.60 57.99 27.47
CA LYS A 139 5.89 58.96 26.58
C LYS A 139 5.54 58.63 25.09
N GLU A 140 4.22 58.77 24.81
CA GLU A 140 3.54 59.61 23.76
C GLU A 140 4.02 59.57 22.28
N GLU A 141 3.19 59.60 21.21
CA GLU A 141 1.73 59.86 21.06
C GLU A 141 1.19 59.51 19.63
N LYS A 142 -0.11 59.79 19.37
CA LYS A 142 -0.79 60.09 18.07
C LYS A 142 -1.16 58.98 17.05
N ASN A 143 -2.41 58.53 17.15
CA ASN A 143 -3.52 58.74 16.19
C ASN A 143 -3.29 58.76 14.66
N VAL A 144 -4.07 57.94 13.94
CA VAL A 144 -4.62 58.18 12.58
C VAL A 144 -6.08 57.69 12.56
N PHE A 145 -6.97 58.27 11.73
CA PHE A 145 -8.40 57.96 11.71
C PHE A 145 -8.97 57.84 10.28
N VAL A 146 -9.64 56.72 10.00
CA VAL A 146 -10.79 56.47 9.07
C VAL A 146 -10.80 57.02 7.63
N LEU A 147 -11.04 56.09 6.68
CA LEU A 147 -12.08 56.06 5.61
C LEU A 147 -12.11 54.60 5.06
N GLY A 148 -13.17 53.99 4.51
CA GLY A 148 -14.42 54.51 3.92
C GLY A 148 -14.41 54.26 2.40
N LYS A 149 -14.62 53.07 1.82
CA LYS A 149 -15.73 52.06 1.84
C LYS A 149 -16.74 52.27 0.68
N ASP A 150 -17.23 51.17 0.10
CA ASP A 150 -18.29 51.03 -0.94
C ASP A 150 -17.93 51.54 -2.37
N GLY A 151 -18.49 51.03 -3.49
CA GLY A 151 -19.27 49.79 -3.70
C GLY A 151 -20.00 49.66 -5.07
N ASP A 152 -19.82 48.49 -5.73
CA ASP A 152 -20.76 47.80 -6.66
C ASP A 152 -20.99 48.25 -8.15
N LYS A 153 -21.43 47.28 -8.98
CA LYS A 153 -22.13 47.30 -10.30
C LYS A 153 -21.37 47.36 -11.64
N GLY A 154 -21.75 46.43 -12.56
CA GLY A 154 -21.94 46.80 -13.99
C GLY A 154 -21.68 45.76 -15.11
N PHE A 155 -22.72 45.01 -15.52
CA PHE A 155 -23.02 44.47 -16.88
C PHE A 155 -21.95 44.33 -18.02
N ALA A 156 -21.76 43.07 -18.45
CA ALA A 156 -22.08 42.48 -19.78
C ALA A 156 -21.57 43.03 -21.15
N GLU A 157 -21.23 42.03 -21.99
CA GLU A 157 -21.44 41.92 -23.47
C GLU A 157 -20.50 42.57 -24.52
N ASN A 158 -20.20 41.76 -25.56
CA ASN A 158 -19.87 42.09 -26.96
C ASN A 158 -18.58 42.91 -27.27
N GLU A 159 -17.96 42.83 -28.46
CA GLU A 159 -17.73 41.72 -29.41
C GLU A 159 -16.52 42.10 -30.31
N THR A 160 -16.03 41.11 -31.08
CA THR A 160 -15.18 41.12 -32.29
C THR A 160 -14.74 42.44 -32.98
N PHE A 161 -13.46 42.49 -33.41
CA PHE A 161 -12.82 42.99 -34.67
C PHE A 161 -11.43 43.57 -34.33
N GLU A 162 -10.27 43.02 -34.73
CA GLU A 162 -9.70 42.59 -36.02
C GLU A 162 -9.14 43.75 -36.89
N GLY A 163 -7.83 43.68 -37.19
CA GLY A 163 -7.06 44.62 -38.01
C GLY A 163 -6.48 45.84 -37.25
N GLY A 164 -5.24 46.30 -37.50
CA GLY A 164 -4.16 45.71 -38.29
C GLY A 164 -3.07 46.74 -38.70
N LYS A 165 -1.88 46.22 -39.06
CA LYS A 165 -0.77 46.88 -39.80
C LYS A 165 0.16 47.90 -39.11
N ASP A 166 1.45 47.78 -39.49
CA ASP A 166 2.44 48.78 -39.93
C ASP A 166 2.70 50.03 -39.03
N SER A 167 3.93 50.53 -38.80
CA SER A 167 5.28 50.20 -39.30
C SER A 167 6.40 50.84 -38.45
N ASP A 168 7.61 50.27 -38.51
CA ASP A 168 8.96 50.89 -38.41
C ASP A 168 9.28 52.00 -37.39
N LYS A 169 10.32 51.75 -36.57
CA LYS A 169 11.58 52.52 -36.69
C LYS A 169 12.83 51.83 -36.14
N SER A 170 13.99 52.28 -36.62
CA SER A 170 15.35 51.82 -36.30
C SER A 170 15.76 52.11 -34.85
N THR A 171 16.81 51.49 -34.29
CA THR A 171 18.25 51.86 -34.46
C THR A 171 19.10 50.75 -33.80
N VAL A 172 19.91 49.95 -34.50
CA VAL A 172 21.33 50.14 -34.94
C VAL A 172 22.34 50.27 -33.77
N GLY A 173 23.46 49.51 -33.86
CA GLY A 173 24.59 49.53 -32.92
C GLY A 173 24.83 48.18 -32.21
N GLU A 174 25.17 47.10 -32.91
CA GLU A 174 26.51 46.68 -33.37
C GLU A 174 27.32 45.82 -32.37
N ASN A 175 28.12 44.90 -32.92
CA ASN A 175 28.75 43.79 -32.21
C ASN A 175 30.08 44.18 -31.54
N LEU A 176 30.50 43.38 -30.55
CA LEU A 176 31.91 43.06 -30.37
C LEU A 176 32.08 41.62 -29.86
N THR A 177 32.99 40.87 -30.49
CA THR A 177 33.25 39.45 -30.19
C THR A 177 34.74 39.24 -30.01
N ILE A 178 35.17 38.75 -28.85
CA ILE A 178 36.55 38.27 -28.64
C ILE A 178 36.51 36.95 -27.87
N ASN A 179 37.02 35.90 -28.50
CA ASN A 179 37.43 34.67 -27.83
C ASN A 179 38.92 34.77 -27.47
N LYS A 180 39.31 34.27 -26.29
CA LYS A 180 40.37 33.24 -26.18
C LYS A 180 40.48 32.65 -24.77
N ASN A 181 41.05 31.46 -24.72
CA ASN A 181 41.31 30.71 -23.49
C ASN A 181 42.66 31.13 -22.90
N GLU A 182 42.87 30.85 -21.61
CA GLU A 182 44.15 30.24 -21.18
C GLU A 182 43.98 29.36 -19.93
N THR A 183 44.90 28.42 -19.76
CA THR A 183 44.89 27.41 -18.69
C THR A 183 46.04 27.65 -17.72
N PHE A 184 45.81 27.43 -16.41
CA PHE A 184 46.92 27.18 -15.48
C PHE A 184 46.55 26.13 -14.42
N THR A 185 47.56 25.41 -13.94
CA THR A 185 47.46 24.33 -12.94
C THR A 185 48.12 24.75 -11.63
N GLY A 186 47.54 24.36 -10.49
CA GLY A 186 48.17 24.48 -9.18
C GLY A 186 47.40 23.74 -8.09
N GLU A 187 48.11 22.96 -7.27
CA GLU A 187 47.57 22.34 -6.06
C GLU A 187 47.73 23.28 -4.86
N THR A 188 46.78 23.26 -3.91
CA THR A 188 47.07 23.51 -2.48
C THR A 188 45.93 23.03 -1.59
N SER A 189 46.19 22.92 -0.28
CA SER A 189 45.34 22.27 0.72
C SER A 189 44.60 23.24 1.64
N GLY A 190 43.44 22.82 2.17
CA GLY A 190 42.63 23.55 3.14
C GLY A 190 41.30 24.04 2.54
N GLU A 191 40.23 24.28 3.31
CA GLU A 191 39.98 24.03 4.74
C GLU A 191 38.45 23.85 4.94
N ARG A 192 38.00 23.22 6.03
CA ARG A 192 36.56 23.07 6.32
C ARG A 192 36.01 24.36 6.95
N VAL A 193 35.12 25.05 6.25
CA VAL A 193 34.28 26.10 6.85
C VAL A 193 32.83 25.60 6.95
N SER A 194 32.34 25.47 8.18
CA SER A 194 30.93 25.20 8.49
C SER A 194 30.26 26.48 8.97
N ILE A 195 29.22 26.93 8.28
CA ILE A 195 28.39 28.06 8.73
C ILE A 195 27.06 27.52 9.25
N LEU A 196 26.85 27.67 10.55
CA LEU A 196 25.54 27.60 11.19
C LEU A 196 24.77 28.89 10.84
N ASN A 197 23.48 28.77 10.58
CA ASN A 197 22.52 29.86 10.79
C ASN A 197 21.22 29.24 11.29
N GLN A 198 20.72 29.76 12.41
CA GLN A 198 19.37 29.50 12.93
C GLN A 198 18.52 30.77 12.74
N ASP A 199 17.34 30.79 13.34
CA ASP A 199 16.50 31.97 13.57
C ASP A 199 15.85 32.65 12.35
N ALA A 200 14.70 32.09 11.98
CA ALA A 200 13.55 32.88 11.52
C ALA A 200 12.29 32.38 12.25
N LYS A 201 11.82 33.13 13.25
CA LYS A 201 10.54 32.87 13.96
C LYS A 201 9.43 33.75 13.39
N PRO A 202 8.14 33.31 13.39
CA PRO A 202 7.07 34.05 12.73
C PRO A 202 6.67 35.35 13.46
N ILE A 203 6.07 36.27 12.71
CA ILE A 203 5.46 37.50 13.23
C ILE A 203 4.01 37.23 13.67
N HIS A 204 3.56 37.95 14.70
CA HIS A 204 2.32 37.67 15.41
C HIS A 204 1.03 38.06 14.66
N GLU A 205 0.04 37.19 14.81
CA GLU A 205 -1.39 37.38 14.51
C GLU A 205 -2.04 38.54 15.29
N LYS A 206 -3.12 39.13 14.73
CA LYS A 206 -4.03 40.01 15.49
C LYS A 206 -5.46 40.08 14.91
N ASN A 207 -6.41 39.59 15.71
CA ASN A 207 -7.82 39.98 15.86
C ASN A 207 -8.69 40.31 14.63
N LEU A 208 -9.83 39.61 14.52
CA LEU A 208 -11.13 40.29 14.68
C LEU A 208 -12.23 39.33 15.18
N ASP A 209 -12.61 39.44 16.45
CA ASP A 209 -13.88 38.90 16.96
C ASP A 209 -15.03 39.86 16.65
N SER A 210 -16.14 39.35 16.11
CA SER A 210 -17.54 39.62 16.54
C SER A 210 -18.58 39.30 15.45
N VAL A 211 -19.65 38.60 15.83
CA VAL A 211 -21.09 38.97 15.64
C VAL A 211 -22.00 37.76 15.94
N LEU A 212 -22.71 37.86 17.07
CA LEU A 212 -24.05 37.32 17.43
C LEU A 212 -24.39 35.81 17.27
N ASP A 213 -24.71 35.20 18.43
CA ASP A 213 -25.98 34.49 18.79
C ASP A 213 -26.92 33.99 17.66
N GLN A 214 -27.61 32.84 17.77
CA GLN A 214 -28.33 32.39 18.99
C GLN A 214 -28.75 30.89 18.96
N ASP A 215 -29.19 30.39 20.13
CA ASP A 215 -30.10 29.25 20.38
C ASP A 215 -29.62 27.80 20.21
N SER A 216 -30.49 26.86 20.64
CA SER A 216 -30.12 25.59 21.27
C SER A 216 -30.98 24.39 20.84
N LEU A 217 -30.45 23.17 21.07
CA LEU A 217 -31.09 21.83 21.27
C LEU A 217 -30.23 20.71 20.63
N PRO A 218 -30.41 19.43 21.00
CA PRO A 218 -30.43 18.86 22.34
C PRO A 218 -29.26 17.86 22.56
N LYS A 219 -29.09 17.33 23.78
CA LYS A 219 -28.23 16.14 23.98
C LYS A 219 -28.92 14.89 23.40
N ASN A 220 -28.25 14.20 22.48
CA ASN A 220 -28.60 12.84 22.04
C ASN A 220 -27.32 11.99 21.89
N GLU A 221 -27.50 10.69 21.66
CA GLU A 221 -26.46 9.65 21.86
C GLU A 221 -25.32 9.67 20.82
N ILE A 222 -24.19 9.07 21.20
CA ILE A 222 -22.93 9.10 20.45
C ILE A 222 -22.89 7.98 19.39
N ASP A 223 -22.95 8.33 18.12
CA ASP A 223 -22.37 7.54 17.01
C ASP A 223 -21.45 8.44 16.16
N GLN A 224 -20.23 8.69 16.66
CA GLN A 224 -19.21 9.53 16.02
C GLN A 224 -18.07 8.70 15.41
N ASP A 225 -18.40 7.74 14.54
CA ASP A 225 -17.43 7.02 13.69
C ASP A 225 -16.83 7.90 12.57
N PHE A 226 -17.43 9.07 12.29
CA PHE A 226 -17.06 10.00 11.23
C PHE A 226 -17.10 11.44 11.72
N ILE A 227 -16.10 12.25 11.35
CA ILE A 227 -16.19 13.71 11.41
C ILE A 227 -16.65 14.17 10.03
N ILE A 228 -17.81 14.82 9.96
CA ILE A 228 -18.20 15.63 8.80
C ILE A 228 -17.67 17.03 9.10
N ASP A 229 -16.82 17.52 8.22
CA ASP A 229 -16.18 18.82 8.25
C ASP A 229 -16.76 19.66 7.12
N TRP A 230 -17.08 20.93 7.37
CA TRP A 230 -17.62 21.79 6.31
C TRP A 230 -16.50 22.66 5.75
N ASP A 231 -16.15 22.42 4.49
CA ASP A 231 -15.07 23.14 3.83
C ASP A 231 -15.56 24.54 3.40
N PRO A 232 -15.04 25.63 4.01
CA PRO A 232 -15.54 26.97 3.74
C PRO A 232 -15.05 27.55 2.40
N GLU A 233 -14.06 26.92 1.75
CA GLU A 233 -13.55 27.36 0.45
C GLU A 233 -14.33 26.72 -0.72
N THR A 234 -14.83 25.49 -0.53
CA THR A 234 -15.58 24.73 -1.56
C THR A 234 -17.08 24.61 -1.28
N GLY A 235 -17.51 24.78 -0.04
CA GLY A 235 -18.90 24.65 0.41
C GLY A 235 -19.40 23.20 0.60
N GLU A 236 -18.54 22.20 0.41
CA GLU A 236 -18.90 20.77 0.46
C GLU A 236 -18.68 20.13 1.86
N GLU A 237 -19.45 19.07 2.15
CA GLU A 237 -19.26 18.20 3.32
C GLU A 237 -18.07 17.25 3.10
N ARG A 238 -16.93 17.51 3.75
CA ARG A 238 -15.75 16.63 3.71
C ARG A 238 -15.77 15.61 4.84
N TYR A 239 -15.58 14.34 4.50
CA TYR A 239 -15.49 13.25 5.49
C TYR A 239 -14.06 13.11 6.02
N ARG A 240 -13.78 13.65 7.21
CA ARG A 240 -12.48 13.55 7.88
C ARG A 240 -12.42 12.22 8.66
N TYR A 241 -11.79 11.19 8.07
CA TYR A 241 -11.69 9.83 8.63
C TYR A 241 -10.77 9.72 9.87
N PHE A 242 -9.94 10.74 10.11
CA PHE A 242 -9.08 10.84 11.29
C PHE A 242 -9.36 12.14 12.05
N LYS A 243 -9.35 12.04 13.37
CA LYS A 243 -9.14 13.20 14.25
C LYS A 243 -7.64 13.28 14.57
N ALA A 244 -6.98 14.31 14.03
CA ALA A 244 -5.59 14.62 14.38
C ALA A 244 -5.46 14.90 15.88
N LYS A 245 -4.32 14.53 16.46
CA LYS A 245 -3.97 14.70 17.88
C LYS A 245 -2.79 15.64 18.08
N THR A 246 -2.07 15.95 17.01
CA THR A 246 -0.96 16.90 16.98
C THR A 246 -1.05 17.78 15.72
N GLU A 247 -0.38 18.93 15.78
CA GLU A 247 -0.22 19.85 14.65
C GLU A 247 0.50 19.19 13.46
N ASP A 248 1.45 18.28 13.73
CA ASP A 248 2.11 17.45 12.71
C ASP A 248 1.12 16.50 12.00
N GLU A 249 0.23 15.83 12.76
CA GLU A 249 -0.80 14.95 12.19
C GLU A 249 -1.81 15.73 11.33
N GLU A 250 -2.18 16.94 11.74
CA GLU A 250 -3.10 17.81 10.98
C GLU A 250 -2.44 18.37 9.71
N THR A 251 -1.19 18.84 9.81
CA THR A 251 -0.40 19.30 8.66
C THR A 251 -0.17 18.17 7.64
N GLY A 252 0.18 16.97 8.12
CA GLY A 252 0.36 15.77 7.30
C GLY A 252 -0.93 15.27 6.66
N LEU A 253 -2.09 15.47 7.30
CA LEU A 253 -3.40 15.18 6.73
C LEU A 253 -3.76 16.22 5.65
N LYS A 254 -3.63 17.53 5.94
CA LYS A 254 -3.91 18.60 4.97
C LYS A 254 -3.11 18.43 3.68
N SER A 255 -1.80 18.21 3.78
CA SER A 255 -0.94 17.95 2.62
C SER A 255 -1.34 16.69 1.84
N THR A 256 -1.84 15.66 2.54
CA THR A 256 -2.37 14.44 1.90
C THR A 256 -3.62 14.73 1.09
N GLU A 257 -4.54 15.53 1.61
CA GLU A 257 -5.79 15.91 0.94
C GLU A 257 -5.56 16.86 -0.26
N GLU A 258 -4.66 17.85 -0.11
CA GLU A 258 -4.19 18.69 -1.21
C GLU A 258 -3.62 17.85 -2.38
N TYR A 259 -2.75 16.88 -2.06
CA TYR A 259 -2.15 16.01 -3.08
C TYR A 259 -3.16 15.05 -3.71
N ILE A 260 -4.18 14.61 -2.96
CA ILE A 260 -5.31 13.85 -3.52
C ILE A 260 -6.06 14.69 -4.55
N GLN A 261 -6.39 15.94 -4.25
CA GLN A 261 -7.11 16.79 -5.19
C GLN A 261 -6.26 17.11 -6.44
N ILE A 262 -4.97 17.42 -6.27
CA ILE A 262 -4.03 17.56 -7.41
C ILE A 262 -4.06 16.33 -8.32
N GLN A 263 -3.95 15.12 -7.73
CA GLN A 263 -3.98 13.86 -8.46
C GLN A 263 -5.33 13.61 -9.14
N ARG A 264 -6.46 13.92 -8.50
CA ARG A 264 -7.79 13.86 -9.13
C ARG A 264 -7.91 14.83 -10.31
N THR A 265 -7.28 16.00 -10.28
CA THR A 265 -7.28 16.89 -11.44
C THR A 265 -6.61 16.28 -12.69
N TRP A 266 -5.77 15.24 -12.52
CA TRP A 266 -5.12 14.48 -13.60
C TRP A 266 -5.94 13.27 -14.09
N LEU A 267 -6.98 12.81 -13.37
CA LEU A 267 -7.79 11.66 -13.76
C LEU A 267 -8.53 11.88 -15.09
N SER A 268 -8.38 10.96 -16.05
CA SER A 268 -9.16 10.97 -17.30
C SER A 268 -10.57 10.42 -17.08
N MET A 269 -11.57 11.32 -16.98
CA MET A 269 -12.98 10.96 -16.78
C MET A 269 -13.65 10.23 -17.95
N GLY A 270 -12.97 10.00 -19.08
CA GLY A 270 -13.46 9.17 -20.20
C GLY A 270 -14.59 9.77 -21.06
N ASN A 271 -15.41 10.68 -20.51
CA ASN A 271 -16.59 11.26 -21.17
C ASN A 271 -16.26 12.02 -22.47
N ASN A 272 -15.05 12.55 -22.62
CA ASN A 272 -14.58 13.18 -23.86
C ASN A 272 -14.15 12.13 -24.92
N ARG A 273 -15.08 11.28 -25.34
CA ARG A 273 -14.94 10.35 -26.48
C ARG A 273 -14.84 11.05 -27.86
N LYS A 274 -14.30 12.28 -27.94
CA LYS A 274 -14.27 13.05 -29.19
C LYS A 274 -13.29 12.49 -30.25
N LYS A 275 -12.25 11.75 -29.84
CA LYS A 275 -11.47 10.82 -30.70
C LYS A 275 -10.85 9.68 -29.86
N PRO A 276 -11.57 8.59 -29.51
CA PRO A 276 -10.93 7.40 -28.97
C PRO A 276 -9.88 6.88 -29.96
N GLY A 277 -8.67 6.59 -29.48
CA GLY A 277 -7.55 6.15 -30.33
C GLY A 277 -6.74 7.26 -31.03
N SER A 278 -7.04 8.56 -30.84
CA SER A 278 -6.12 9.60 -31.32
C SER A 278 -4.83 9.62 -30.49
N CYS A 279 -3.70 9.46 -31.18
CA CYS A 279 -2.36 9.50 -30.60
C CYS A 279 -1.66 10.86 -30.73
N GLU A 280 -2.34 11.83 -31.32
CA GLU A 280 -1.95 13.24 -31.36
C GLU A 280 -1.68 13.75 -29.93
N GLY A 281 -0.45 14.20 -29.66
CA GLY A 281 -0.02 14.61 -28.30
C GLY A 281 0.16 13.47 -27.29
N LYS A 282 -0.09 12.20 -27.65
CA LYS A 282 0.00 11.02 -26.76
C LYS A 282 1.13 10.03 -27.10
N GLY A 283 2.17 10.48 -27.80
CA GLY A 283 3.33 9.62 -28.12
C GLY A 283 4.03 9.14 -26.84
N VAL A 284 4.14 7.82 -26.64
CA VAL A 284 4.89 7.22 -25.53
C VAL A 284 6.08 6.41 -26.01
N TYR A 285 7.28 6.76 -25.54
CA TYR A 285 8.50 6.01 -25.81
C TYR A 285 8.76 5.02 -24.67
N VAL A 286 9.20 3.82 -25.02
CA VAL A 286 9.58 2.76 -24.07
C VAL A 286 11.07 2.51 -24.27
N TYR A 287 11.89 2.79 -23.26
CA TYR A 287 13.33 2.56 -23.35
C TYR A 287 13.65 1.08 -23.50
N ASP A 288 14.53 0.74 -24.45
CA ASP A 288 15.21 -0.55 -24.44
C ASP A 288 16.36 -0.50 -23.43
N LEU A 289 16.07 -0.96 -22.21
CA LEU A 289 17.06 -1.04 -21.13
C LEU A 289 17.88 -2.34 -21.25
N PRO A 290 19.18 -2.33 -20.85
CA PRO A 290 19.95 -3.54 -20.60
C PRO A 290 19.16 -4.55 -19.74
N SER A 291 19.20 -5.83 -20.12
CA SER A 291 18.30 -6.87 -19.58
C SER A 291 18.39 -7.08 -18.07
N LYS A 292 19.52 -6.71 -17.45
CA LYS A 292 19.72 -6.71 -15.99
C LYS A 292 18.69 -5.85 -15.23
N PHE A 293 18.13 -4.83 -15.87
CA PHE A 293 17.09 -3.99 -15.28
C PHE A 293 15.67 -4.58 -15.40
N ASN A 294 15.47 -5.69 -16.12
CA ASN A 294 14.14 -6.31 -16.27
C ASN A 294 14.17 -7.82 -16.55
N LYS A 295 14.50 -8.23 -17.78
CA LYS A 295 14.36 -9.61 -18.28
C LYS A 295 15.18 -10.62 -17.48
N ASP A 296 16.32 -10.22 -16.93
CA ASP A 296 17.19 -11.12 -16.15
C ASP A 296 16.68 -11.33 -14.72
N LEU A 297 16.06 -10.31 -14.11
CA LEU A 297 15.39 -10.43 -12.80
C LEU A 297 14.23 -11.43 -12.85
N LEU A 298 13.55 -11.58 -14.00
CA LEU A 298 12.53 -12.62 -14.21
C LEU A 298 13.10 -14.00 -14.54
N ARG A 299 14.39 -14.11 -14.91
CA ARG A 299 15.07 -15.38 -15.17
C ARG A 299 15.61 -16.01 -13.88
N GLU A 300 16.04 -15.19 -12.93
CA GLU A 300 16.46 -15.61 -11.57
C GLU A 300 15.28 -15.92 -10.62
N CYS A 301 14.13 -16.32 -11.17
CA CYS A 301 12.86 -16.45 -10.46
C CYS A 301 12.80 -17.61 -9.46
N SER A 302 13.62 -18.65 -9.62
CA SER A 302 13.76 -19.75 -8.65
C SER A 302 14.45 -19.30 -7.36
N ASP A 303 15.39 -18.35 -7.48
CA ASP A 303 16.33 -17.97 -6.43
C ASP A 303 15.94 -16.64 -5.77
N MET A 304 14.79 -16.08 -6.16
CA MET A 304 14.32 -14.76 -5.73
C MET A 304 13.85 -14.76 -4.26
N VAL A 305 13.17 -15.82 -3.81
CA VAL A 305 12.64 -15.96 -2.44
C VAL A 305 12.99 -17.36 -1.89
N PRO A 306 13.65 -17.50 -0.72
CA PRO A 306 14.24 -18.78 -0.28
C PRO A 306 13.27 -19.96 -0.02
N TRP A 307 11.96 -19.72 -0.05
CA TRP A 307 10.91 -20.70 0.26
C TRP A 307 9.82 -20.83 -0.81
N ALA A 308 9.97 -20.17 -1.97
CA ALA A 308 8.97 -20.21 -3.03
C ALA A 308 9.59 -19.96 -4.42
N ASP A 309 9.27 -20.83 -5.38
CA ASP A 309 9.60 -20.65 -6.80
C ASP A 309 8.67 -19.62 -7.45
N PHE A 310 9.19 -18.44 -7.81
CA PHE A 310 8.42 -17.37 -8.44
C PHE A 310 8.24 -17.57 -9.95
N CYS A 311 8.94 -18.51 -10.59
CA CYS A 311 8.83 -18.72 -12.04
C CYS A 311 7.41 -19.06 -12.49
N ASN A 312 6.63 -19.70 -11.62
CA ASN A 312 5.22 -20.03 -11.89
C ASN A 312 4.33 -18.78 -11.98
N TYR A 313 4.70 -17.67 -11.32
CA TYR A 313 3.99 -16.39 -11.40
C TYR A 313 4.37 -15.55 -12.62
N PHE A 314 5.49 -15.86 -13.29
CA PHE A 314 5.96 -15.12 -14.47
C PHE A 314 5.53 -15.75 -15.81
N LYS A 315 4.83 -16.89 -15.77
CA LYS A 315 4.08 -17.47 -16.90
C LYS A 315 2.99 -16.50 -17.39
N ASN A 316 2.57 -16.63 -18.66
CA ASN A 316 1.45 -15.89 -19.27
C ASN A 316 1.52 -14.36 -19.07
N ASP A 317 2.53 -13.69 -19.63
CA ASP A 317 2.78 -12.24 -19.46
C ASP A 317 2.79 -11.77 -17.98
N ALA A 318 3.26 -12.67 -17.09
CA ALA A 318 3.27 -12.57 -15.63
C ALA A 318 1.92 -12.53 -14.91
N PHE A 319 0.85 -13.01 -15.55
CA PHE A 319 -0.39 -13.41 -14.86
C PHE A 319 -0.22 -14.70 -14.05
N GLY A 320 0.81 -15.51 -14.34
CA GLY A 320 1.08 -16.77 -13.69
C GLY A 320 0.30 -17.94 -14.28
N GLU A 321 0.06 -18.99 -13.49
CA GLU A 321 -0.59 -20.22 -13.95
C GLU A 321 -2.10 -20.06 -14.17
N LEU A 322 -2.62 -20.71 -15.21
CA LEU A 322 -4.04 -20.70 -15.56
C LEU A 322 -4.88 -21.45 -14.51
N MET A 323 -6.00 -20.86 -14.09
CA MET A 323 -6.94 -21.48 -13.16
C MET A 323 -8.09 -22.15 -13.93
N GLU A 324 -7.85 -23.37 -14.44
CA GLU A 324 -8.81 -24.11 -15.29
C GLU A 324 -10.22 -24.21 -14.67
N SER A 325 -10.31 -24.38 -13.35
CA SER A 325 -11.56 -24.46 -12.58
C SER A 325 -12.41 -23.18 -12.60
N MET A 326 -11.80 -22.04 -12.87
CA MET A 326 -12.48 -20.74 -12.99
C MET A 326 -12.77 -20.35 -14.45
N GLY A 327 -11.96 -20.87 -15.39
CA GLY A 327 -12.11 -20.73 -16.83
C GLY A 327 -11.18 -19.69 -17.47
N LYS A 328 -11.44 -19.36 -18.74
CA LYS A 328 -10.65 -18.39 -19.53
C LYS A 328 -10.49 -17.07 -18.77
N GLY A 329 -9.25 -16.57 -18.73
CA GLY A 329 -8.91 -15.27 -18.15
C GLY A 329 -8.59 -15.30 -16.65
N TRP A 330 -8.67 -16.46 -15.99
CA TRP A 330 -8.33 -16.60 -14.58
C TRP A 330 -6.94 -17.17 -14.38
N PHE A 331 -6.13 -16.50 -13.57
CA PHE A 331 -4.73 -16.87 -13.34
C PHE A 331 -4.34 -16.68 -11.87
N ARG A 332 -3.30 -17.39 -11.44
CA ARG A 332 -2.71 -17.33 -10.09
C ARG A 332 -1.80 -16.09 -9.93
N THR A 333 -2.33 -14.92 -10.25
CA THR A 333 -1.60 -13.66 -10.32
C THR A 333 -1.02 -13.25 -8.97
N HIS A 334 0.30 -13.07 -8.92
CA HIS A 334 0.99 -12.65 -7.70
C HIS A 334 0.85 -11.13 -7.47
N GLN A 335 0.81 -10.72 -6.20
CA GLN A 335 0.62 -9.32 -5.80
C GLN A 335 1.69 -8.34 -6.33
N TYR A 336 2.86 -8.84 -6.72
CA TYR A 336 3.99 -8.04 -7.21
C TYR A 336 4.20 -8.13 -8.75
N SER A 337 3.34 -8.84 -9.50
CA SER A 337 3.47 -8.99 -10.96
C SER A 337 3.22 -7.71 -11.79
N LEU A 338 2.99 -6.55 -11.15
CA LEU A 338 2.55 -5.32 -11.81
C LEU A 338 3.52 -4.82 -12.89
N GLU A 339 4.83 -4.91 -12.64
CA GLU A 339 5.88 -4.38 -13.54
C GLU A 339 5.93 -5.13 -14.90
N PRO A 340 6.02 -6.47 -14.94
CA PRO A 340 5.93 -7.20 -16.21
C PRO A 340 4.55 -7.14 -16.88
N ILE A 341 3.45 -7.08 -16.13
CA ILE A 341 2.11 -6.93 -16.70
C ILE A 341 1.99 -5.58 -17.43
N PHE A 342 2.37 -4.49 -16.77
CA PHE A 342 2.30 -3.14 -17.36
C PHE A 342 3.27 -2.98 -18.54
N HIS A 343 4.49 -3.52 -18.43
CA HIS A 343 5.45 -3.52 -19.53
C HIS A 343 4.92 -4.28 -20.75
N SER A 344 4.31 -5.45 -20.55
CA SER A 344 3.72 -6.26 -21.64
C SER A 344 2.59 -5.53 -22.38
N ARG A 345 1.79 -4.72 -21.67
CA ARG A 345 0.76 -3.86 -22.27
C ARG A 345 1.34 -2.65 -23.00
N ILE A 346 2.24 -1.88 -22.38
CA ILE A 346 2.73 -0.63 -22.98
C ILE A 346 3.59 -0.84 -24.21
N LEU A 347 4.26 -2.00 -24.34
CA LEU A 347 4.96 -2.41 -25.56
C LEU A 347 4.05 -2.50 -26.79
N LYS A 348 2.73 -2.68 -26.59
CA LYS A 348 1.69 -2.83 -27.62
C LYS A 348 0.65 -1.69 -27.62
N HIS A 349 0.84 -0.65 -26.80
CA HIS A 349 -0.06 0.50 -26.74
C HIS A 349 -0.09 1.26 -28.09
N PRO A 350 -1.27 1.64 -28.64
CA PRO A 350 -1.38 2.18 -29.99
C PRO A 350 -0.61 3.48 -30.22
N CYS A 351 -0.36 4.26 -29.17
CA CYS A 351 0.41 5.50 -29.26
C CYS A 351 1.90 5.32 -28.89
N ARG A 352 2.42 4.09 -28.89
CA ARG A 352 3.85 3.84 -28.71
C ARG A 352 4.62 4.36 -29.91
N VAL A 353 5.66 5.15 -29.65
CA VAL A 353 6.58 5.68 -30.66
C VAL A 353 7.96 5.04 -30.55
N HIS A 354 8.65 4.92 -31.68
CA HIS A 354 10.03 4.38 -31.77
C HIS A 354 11.11 5.46 -31.89
N ASN A 355 10.73 6.74 -31.89
CA ASN A 355 11.65 7.87 -31.91
C ASN A 355 11.37 8.78 -30.70
N GLU A 356 12.42 9.07 -29.90
CA GLU A 356 12.32 9.92 -28.71
C GLU A 356 11.79 11.33 -29.02
N THR A 357 11.99 11.86 -30.23
CA THR A 357 11.49 13.21 -30.61
C THR A 357 9.97 13.28 -30.78
N GLN A 358 9.31 12.15 -30.98
CA GLN A 358 7.86 12.04 -31.12
C GLN A 358 7.14 11.80 -29.77
N ALA A 359 7.92 11.63 -28.69
CA ALA A 359 7.39 11.29 -27.38
C ALA A 359 6.96 12.53 -26.59
N LYS A 360 5.93 12.34 -25.76
CA LYS A 360 5.52 13.22 -24.66
C LYS A 360 5.62 12.54 -23.31
N LEU A 361 5.68 11.20 -23.28
CA LEU A 361 5.83 10.37 -22.09
C LEU A 361 6.94 9.34 -22.33
N PHE A 362 7.79 9.13 -21.32
CA PHE A 362 8.91 8.19 -21.37
C PHE A 362 8.76 7.11 -20.30
N TYR A 363 8.41 5.88 -20.70
CA TYR A 363 8.32 4.76 -19.77
C TYR A 363 9.69 4.10 -19.57
N VAL A 364 10.09 3.94 -18.31
CA VAL A 364 11.32 3.28 -17.88
C VAL A 364 10.97 1.86 -17.38
N PRO A 365 11.21 0.79 -18.17
CA PRO A 365 10.90 -0.58 -17.76
C PRO A 365 11.96 -1.16 -16.83
N PHE A 366 12.22 -0.50 -15.70
CA PHE A 366 13.04 -1.03 -14.60
C PHE A 366 12.14 -1.79 -13.63
N TYR A 367 12.42 -3.08 -13.40
CA TYR A 367 11.67 -3.93 -12.46
C TYR A 367 12.27 -3.81 -11.05
N GLY A 368 12.21 -2.60 -10.49
CA GLY A 368 12.77 -2.30 -9.17
C GLY A 368 12.13 -3.14 -8.06
N GLY A 369 10.83 -3.44 -8.17
CA GLY A 369 10.13 -4.32 -7.25
C GLY A 369 10.67 -5.75 -7.26
N MET A 370 11.03 -6.29 -8.43
CA MET A 370 11.69 -7.60 -8.54
C MET A 370 13.12 -7.60 -8.00
N ASP A 371 13.91 -6.56 -8.25
CA ASP A 371 15.28 -6.46 -7.70
C ASP A 371 15.25 -6.32 -6.16
N VAL A 372 14.37 -5.47 -5.64
CA VAL A 372 14.17 -5.36 -4.19
C VAL A 372 13.70 -6.69 -3.57
N LEU A 373 12.81 -7.43 -4.24
CA LEU A 373 12.36 -8.75 -3.79
C LEU A 373 13.48 -9.79 -3.79
N ARG A 374 14.34 -9.80 -4.81
CA ARG A 374 15.54 -10.65 -4.94
C ARG A 374 16.53 -10.50 -3.77
N TRP A 375 16.52 -9.35 -3.08
CA TRP A 375 17.37 -9.06 -1.92
C TRP A 375 16.64 -8.98 -0.57
N HIS A 376 15.30 -9.01 -0.54
CA HIS A 376 14.52 -8.83 0.69
C HIS A 376 14.84 -9.85 1.78
N PHE A 377 15.09 -11.10 1.38
CA PHE A 377 15.30 -12.23 2.29
C PHE A 377 16.71 -12.81 2.23
N LYS A 378 17.68 -12.04 1.72
CA LYS A 378 19.10 -12.42 1.61
C LYS A 378 19.96 -11.52 2.50
N ASN A 379 20.92 -12.13 3.20
CA ASN A 379 21.87 -11.41 4.04
C ASN A 379 23.00 -10.80 3.18
N VAL A 380 22.73 -9.63 2.59
CA VAL A 380 23.67 -8.85 1.75
C VAL A 380 23.72 -7.40 2.22
N SER A 381 24.83 -6.71 1.96
CA SER A 381 24.99 -5.29 2.34
C SER A 381 24.04 -4.38 1.56
N SER A 382 23.78 -3.19 2.10
CA SER A 382 22.96 -2.16 1.46
C SER A 382 23.47 -1.79 0.06
N ASP A 383 24.79 -1.77 -0.14
CA ASP A 383 25.44 -1.43 -1.41
C ASP A 383 25.05 -2.41 -2.52
N VAL A 384 24.92 -3.71 -2.19
CA VAL A 384 24.48 -4.76 -3.12
C VAL A 384 23.02 -4.56 -3.54
N LYS A 385 22.16 -4.10 -2.62
CA LYS A 385 20.73 -3.81 -2.89
C LYS A 385 20.52 -2.55 -3.72
N ASP A 386 21.50 -1.65 -3.72
CA ASP A 386 21.43 -0.37 -4.41
C ASP A 386 22.12 -0.36 -5.78
N VAL A 387 22.80 -1.43 -6.20
CA VAL A 387 23.54 -1.48 -7.48
C VAL A 387 22.66 -1.11 -8.67
N LEU A 388 21.55 -1.82 -8.91
CA LEU A 388 20.68 -1.53 -10.05
C LEU A 388 19.97 -0.17 -9.92
N PRO A 389 19.44 0.25 -8.75
CA PRO A 389 18.99 1.63 -8.51
C PRO A 389 20.01 2.71 -8.90
N ILE A 390 21.25 2.60 -8.44
CA ILE A 390 22.32 3.57 -8.75
C ILE A 390 22.67 3.54 -10.25
N GLU A 391 22.73 2.35 -10.86
CA GLU A 391 23.05 2.20 -12.27
C GLU A 391 21.94 2.71 -13.21
N ILE A 392 20.66 2.51 -12.89
CA ILE A 392 19.56 3.01 -13.75
C ILE A 392 19.48 4.54 -13.72
N VAL A 393 19.67 5.16 -12.55
CA VAL A 393 19.72 6.63 -12.43
C VAL A 393 20.90 7.21 -13.22
N LYS A 394 22.10 6.61 -13.12
CA LYS A 394 23.26 6.99 -13.94
C LYS A 394 23.02 6.80 -15.44
N TRP A 395 22.38 5.70 -15.84
CA TRP A 395 22.03 5.42 -17.23
C TRP A 395 21.03 6.45 -17.78
N LEU A 396 20.02 6.83 -16.99
CA LEU A 396 19.03 7.86 -17.34
C LEU A 396 19.68 9.25 -17.46
N GLY A 397 20.55 9.63 -16.53
CA GLY A 397 21.32 10.88 -16.58
C GLY A 397 22.13 11.08 -17.88
N SER A 398 22.55 10.00 -18.54
CA SER A 398 23.20 10.07 -19.86
C SER A 398 22.27 10.58 -20.98
N LYS A 399 20.97 10.36 -20.89
CA LYS A 399 20.01 10.57 -21.99
C LYS A 399 19.71 12.05 -22.22
N LYS A 400 19.41 12.39 -23.48
CA LYS A 400 19.00 13.76 -23.87
C LYS A 400 17.57 14.06 -23.41
N SER A 401 16.67 13.10 -23.59
CA SER A 401 15.30 13.08 -23.08
C SER A 401 15.22 13.39 -21.58
N TRP A 402 15.92 12.60 -20.74
CA TRP A 402 15.95 12.79 -19.29
C TRP A 402 16.43 14.19 -18.90
N ARG A 403 17.58 14.62 -19.44
CA ARG A 403 18.17 15.93 -19.12
C ARG A 403 17.37 17.12 -19.62
N LYS A 404 16.56 16.96 -20.68
CA LYS A 404 15.71 18.04 -21.21
C LYS A 404 14.65 18.50 -20.21
N ASN A 405 14.01 17.54 -19.53
CA ASN A 405 12.83 17.78 -18.67
C ASN A 405 13.08 17.35 -17.21
N SER A 406 14.33 17.08 -16.84
CA SER A 406 14.77 16.59 -15.52
C SER A 406 13.95 15.41 -14.99
N GLY A 407 13.53 14.50 -15.87
CA GLY A 407 12.72 13.32 -15.54
C GLY A 407 11.21 13.56 -15.32
N LYS A 408 10.69 14.80 -15.43
CA LYS A 408 9.26 15.11 -15.16
C LYS A 408 8.27 14.40 -16.08
N ASP A 409 8.70 14.10 -17.31
CA ASP A 409 7.96 13.37 -18.35
C ASP A 409 8.26 11.86 -18.35
N HIS A 410 9.00 11.38 -17.34
CA HIS A 410 9.31 9.96 -17.18
C HIS A 410 8.36 9.29 -16.18
N VAL A 411 8.06 8.03 -16.44
CA VAL A 411 7.22 7.20 -15.58
C VAL A 411 7.86 5.83 -15.33
N PHE A 412 7.88 5.47 -14.05
CA PHE A 412 8.26 4.14 -13.56
C PHE A 412 7.01 3.40 -13.11
N VAL A 413 7.03 2.07 -13.23
CA VAL A 413 6.08 1.18 -12.54
C VAL A 413 6.89 0.35 -11.57
N LEU A 414 6.51 0.40 -10.29
CA LEU A 414 7.20 -0.24 -9.19
C LEU A 414 6.23 -1.24 -8.53
N GLY A 415 6.58 -2.52 -8.59
CA GLY A 415 5.68 -3.64 -8.25
C GLY A 415 5.45 -3.85 -6.75
N LYS A 416 5.92 -2.94 -5.91
CA LYS A 416 5.95 -3.04 -4.44
C LYS A 416 5.50 -1.72 -3.79
N ILE A 417 5.40 -1.69 -2.46
CA ILE A 417 4.94 -0.49 -1.74
C ILE A 417 6.02 0.59 -1.73
N SER A 418 5.68 1.88 -1.68
CA SER A 418 6.67 2.98 -1.75
C SER A 418 7.80 2.82 -0.71
N TRP A 419 7.48 2.34 0.49
CA TRP A 419 8.44 2.09 1.58
C TRP A 419 9.55 1.07 1.26
N ASP A 420 9.32 0.14 0.33
CA ASP A 420 10.35 -0.83 -0.12
C ASP A 420 11.48 -0.17 -0.94
N PHE A 421 11.34 1.11 -1.29
CA PHE A 421 12.28 1.90 -2.09
C PHE A 421 12.81 3.13 -1.34
N ARG A 422 12.51 3.25 -0.04
CA ARG A 422 12.80 4.44 0.79
C ARG A 422 13.73 4.13 1.97
N ARG A 423 14.74 3.30 1.72
CA ARG A 423 15.69 2.84 2.74
C ARG A 423 16.71 3.94 3.10
N VAL A 424 16.42 4.69 4.16
CA VAL A 424 17.43 5.52 4.85
C VAL A 424 18.36 4.64 5.72
N ASP A 425 19.59 5.08 5.94
CA ASP A 425 20.74 4.26 6.40
C ASP A 425 20.57 3.49 7.73
N LYS A 426 19.55 3.83 8.53
CA LYS A 426 19.23 3.13 9.79
C LYS A 426 18.55 1.78 9.57
N TYR A 427 18.12 1.46 8.35
CA TYR A 427 17.36 0.26 8.02
C TYR A 427 18.06 -0.57 6.93
N SER A 428 17.90 -1.90 7.00
CA SER A 428 18.46 -2.89 6.05
C SER A 428 17.43 -3.42 5.03
N TRP A 429 16.19 -2.93 5.11
CA TRP A 429 15.04 -3.35 4.31
C TRP A 429 14.85 -2.44 3.10
N GLY A 430 14.60 -3.02 1.92
CA GLY A 430 14.38 -2.27 0.68
C GLY A 430 15.67 -1.74 0.02
N SER A 431 15.48 -0.82 -0.95
CA SER A 431 16.54 -0.07 -1.63
C SER A 431 16.44 1.44 -1.33
N SER A 432 17.46 2.23 -1.69
CA SER A 432 17.45 3.69 -1.57
C SER A 432 16.81 4.45 -2.76
N LEU A 433 16.26 3.72 -3.75
CA LEU A 433 15.88 4.26 -5.07
C LEU A 433 15.11 5.59 -5.03
N LEU A 434 14.06 5.71 -4.20
CA LEU A 434 13.20 6.90 -4.17
C LEU A 434 13.72 8.04 -3.30
N GLU A 435 14.81 7.84 -2.57
CA GLU A 435 15.51 8.89 -1.80
C GLU A 435 16.60 9.59 -2.65
N MET A 436 16.94 9.02 -3.82
CA MET A 436 17.81 9.65 -4.81
C MET A 436 17.14 10.92 -5.37
N GLN A 437 17.88 12.03 -5.48
CA GLN A 437 17.31 13.33 -5.84
C GLN A 437 16.70 13.33 -7.24
N GLU A 438 17.27 12.54 -8.14
CA GLU A 438 16.82 12.27 -9.51
C GLU A 438 15.41 11.64 -9.57
N MET A 439 14.96 10.97 -8.51
CA MET A 439 13.67 10.27 -8.44
C MET A 439 12.53 11.11 -7.84
N LYS A 440 12.78 12.39 -7.50
CA LYS A 440 11.73 13.34 -7.06
C LYS A 440 10.76 13.75 -8.20
N ASN A 441 11.30 14.00 -9.40
CA ASN A 441 10.54 14.51 -10.54
C ASN A 441 9.70 13.48 -11.32
N PRO A 442 10.17 12.22 -11.56
CA PRO A 442 9.40 11.23 -12.31
C PRO A 442 8.09 10.87 -11.63
N THR A 443 7.14 10.36 -12.41
CA THR A 443 5.91 9.75 -11.88
C THR A 443 6.19 8.31 -11.48
N LYS A 444 5.84 7.91 -10.25
CA LYS A 444 6.04 6.55 -9.74
C LYS A 444 4.68 5.87 -9.57
N LEU A 445 4.37 4.91 -10.43
CA LEU A 445 3.17 4.07 -10.32
C LEU A 445 3.46 2.90 -9.40
N LEU A 446 2.73 2.79 -8.29
CA LEU A 446 2.98 1.85 -7.20
C LEU A 446 1.71 1.06 -6.85
N ILE A 447 1.85 -0.08 -6.16
CA ILE A 447 0.70 -0.74 -5.51
C ILE A 447 0.25 -0.03 -4.21
N GLU A 448 1.13 0.78 -3.63
CA GLU A 448 0.88 1.64 -2.47
C GLU A 448 1.75 2.90 -2.59
N ARG A 449 1.13 4.08 -2.61
CA ARG A 449 1.86 5.36 -2.65
C ARG A 449 2.30 5.79 -1.27
N ASN A 450 3.36 6.59 -1.21
CA ASN A 450 3.56 7.50 -0.09
C ASN A 450 2.51 8.64 -0.21
N PRO A 451 1.62 8.85 0.79
CA PRO A 451 0.59 9.89 0.73
C PRO A 451 1.16 11.32 0.59
N TRP A 452 2.35 11.55 1.15
CA TRP A 452 3.08 12.82 1.21
C TRP A 452 3.97 13.07 -0.02
N GLU A 453 3.77 12.33 -1.11
CA GLU A 453 4.51 12.46 -2.36
C GLU A 453 3.55 12.57 -3.55
N VAL A 454 3.37 13.78 -4.08
CA VAL A 454 2.38 14.05 -5.14
C VAL A 454 2.64 13.27 -6.44
N ASN A 455 3.90 12.90 -6.70
CA ASN A 455 4.33 12.09 -7.84
C ASN A 455 4.26 10.58 -7.61
N ASP A 456 4.00 10.11 -6.39
CA ASP A 456 3.72 8.70 -6.09
C ASP A 456 2.21 8.47 -6.31
N ILE A 457 1.85 7.66 -7.30
CA ILE A 457 0.46 7.35 -7.66
C ILE A 457 0.19 5.88 -7.36
N ALA A 458 -0.82 5.58 -6.54
CA ALA A 458 -1.22 4.19 -6.32
C ALA A 458 -2.18 3.73 -7.44
N ILE A 459 -1.85 2.62 -8.08
CA ILE A 459 -2.70 1.93 -9.06
C ILE A 459 -3.06 0.52 -8.55
N PRO A 460 -4.14 -0.12 -9.06
CA PRO A 460 -4.62 -1.38 -8.51
C PRO A 460 -3.56 -2.47 -8.47
N HIS A 461 -3.52 -3.24 -7.38
CA HIS A 461 -2.80 -4.52 -7.39
C HIS A 461 -3.34 -5.41 -8.53
N PRO A 462 -2.48 -6.18 -9.21
CA PRO A 462 -2.92 -7.22 -10.14
C PRO A 462 -3.90 -8.20 -9.46
N THR A 463 -5.13 -8.26 -9.97
CA THR A 463 -6.18 -9.18 -9.53
C THR A 463 -6.06 -10.53 -10.24
N TYR A 464 -6.82 -11.55 -9.82
CA TYR A 464 -6.78 -12.88 -10.44
C TYR A 464 -7.47 -13.00 -11.82
N PHE A 465 -8.10 -11.91 -12.32
CA PHE A 465 -8.87 -11.91 -13.56
C PHE A 465 -8.29 -10.95 -14.60
N HIS A 466 -7.92 -11.51 -15.74
CA HIS A 466 -7.26 -10.86 -16.86
C HIS A 466 -8.07 -11.08 -18.15
N PRO A 467 -9.06 -10.22 -18.44
CA PRO A 467 -9.93 -10.34 -19.62
C PRO A 467 -9.17 -10.06 -20.93
N LYS A 468 -9.69 -10.54 -22.07
CA LYS A 468 -9.14 -10.22 -23.40
C LYS A 468 -10.05 -9.29 -24.22
N THR A 469 -11.32 -9.18 -23.84
CA THR A 469 -12.38 -8.47 -24.58
C THR A 469 -13.43 -7.87 -23.64
N ASP A 470 -14.20 -6.88 -24.11
CA ASP A 470 -15.38 -6.37 -23.39
C ASP A 470 -16.40 -7.47 -23.04
N THR A 471 -16.48 -8.52 -23.86
CA THR A 471 -17.36 -9.68 -23.64
C THR A 471 -16.91 -10.52 -22.45
N ASP A 472 -15.61 -10.70 -22.24
CA ASP A 472 -15.08 -11.42 -21.06
C ASP A 472 -15.47 -10.68 -19.76
N ILE A 473 -15.40 -9.35 -19.75
CA ILE A 473 -15.85 -8.50 -18.64
C ILE A 473 -17.37 -8.61 -18.45
N ALA A 474 -18.15 -8.50 -19.53
CA ALA A 474 -19.61 -8.56 -19.49
C ALA A 474 -20.14 -9.89 -18.92
N ILE A 475 -19.56 -11.02 -19.36
CA ILE A 475 -19.87 -12.36 -18.84
C ILE A 475 -19.57 -12.44 -17.34
N TRP A 476 -18.43 -11.87 -16.91
CA TRP A 476 -18.03 -11.89 -15.51
C TRP A 476 -18.93 -11.02 -14.62
N GLN A 477 -19.29 -9.80 -15.05
CA GLN A 477 -20.24 -8.94 -14.35
C GLN A 477 -21.57 -9.67 -14.10
N ASN A 478 -22.17 -10.24 -15.14
CA ASN A 478 -23.41 -11.00 -15.04
C ASN A 478 -23.28 -12.22 -14.10
N LYS A 479 -22.15 -12.93 -14.17
CA LYS A 479 -21.84 -14.10 -13.32
C LYS A 479 -21.68 -13.74 -11.83
N ILE A 480 -21.30 -12.50 -11.51
CA ILE A 480 -21.12 -12.02 -10.13
C ILE A 480 -22.38 -11.35 -9.54
N LEU A 481 -23.18 -10.67 -10.37
CA LEU A 481 -24.47 -10.12 -9.97
C LEU A 481 -25.48 -11.25 -9.71
N GLY A 482 -25.56 -12.23 -10.62
CA GLY A 482 -26.44 -13.39 -10.50
C GLY A 482 -25.98 -14.46 -9.49
N LYS A 483 -25.01 -14.17 -8.62
CA LYS A 483 -24.42 -15.15 -7.68
C LYS A 483 -25.01 -15.00 -6.27
N PRO A 484 -25.81 -15.96 -5.78
CA PRO A 484 -26.26 -15.96 -4.39
C PRO A 484 -25.07 -16.03 -3.43
N ARG A 485 -25.03 -15.12 -2.46
CA ARG A 485 -24.09 -15.18 -1.33
C ARG A 485 -24.68 -16.06 -0.22
N ARG A 486 -23.81 -16.81 0.44
CA ARG A 486 -24.15 -17.79 1.49
C ARG A 486 -23.61 -17.41 2.87
N SER A 487 -22.65 -16.49 2.91
CA SER A 487 -22.11 -15.90 4.14
C SER A 487 -22.34 -14.39 4.10
N LEU A 488 -22.75 -13.79 5.22
CA LEU A 488 -22.87 -12.34 5.31
C LEU A 488 -21.48 -11.70 5.33
N ILE A 489 -20.55 -12.30 6.07
CA ILE A 489 -19.20 -11.78 6.26
C ILE A 489 -18.19 -12.87 5.93
N SER A 490 -17.04 -12.49 5.41
CA SER A 490 -15.86 -13.35 5.38
C SER A 490 -14.60 -12.62 5.76
N PHE A 491 -13.64 -13.37 6.29
CA PHE A 491 -12.29 -12.87 6.54
C PHE A 491 -11.26 -13.91 6.10
N ALA A 492 -10.43 -13.54 5.12
CA ALA A 492 -9.17 -14.23 4.82
C ALA A 492 -8.04 -13.53 5.58
N GLY A 493 -7.51 -14.21 6.60
CA GLY A 493 -6.47 -13.64 7.46
C GLY A 493 -5.80 -14.63 8.40
N ALA A 494 -4.78 -14.16 9.09
CA ALA A 494 -4.09 -14.84 10.17
C ALA A 494 -3.80 -13.84 11.29
N ALA A 495 -3.86 -14.27 12.55
CA ALA A 495 -3.48 -13.46 13.70
C ALA A 495 -1.96 -13.15 13.65
N ARG A 496 -1.53 -12.04 14.24
CA ARG A 496 -0.09 -11.77 14.43
C ARG A 496 0.42 -12.59 15.63
N PRO A 497 1.49 -13.40 15.48
CA PRO A 497 2.08 -14.13 16.60
C PRO A 497 2.42 -13.20 17.77
N GLY A 498 2.07 -13.59 18.99
CA GLY A 498 2.30 -12.80 20.20
C GLY A 498 1.45 -11.54 20.37
N ASN A 499 0.53 -11.22 19.43
CA ASN A 499 -0.25 -9.98 19.47
C ASN A 499 -1.78 -10.25 19.46
N PRO A 500 -2.39 -10.56 20.61
CA PRO A 500 -3.83 -10.81 20.73
C PRO A 500 -4.67 -9.52 20.56
N GLU A 501 -4.10 -8.35 20.82
CA GLU A 501 -4.78 -7.05 20.70
C GLU A 501 -4.77 -6.48 19.26
N SER A 502 -4.16 -7.19 18.31
CA SER A 502 -4.18 -6.78 16.91
C SER A 502 -5.60 -6.85 16.35
N ILE A 503 -5.96 -5.87 15.51
CA ILE A 503 -7.25 -5.83 14.81
C ILE A 503 -7.55 -7.16 14.09
N ARG A 504 -6.52 -7.83 13.53
CA ARG A 504 -6.66 -9.14 12.87
C ARG A 504 -7.04 -10.25 13.85
N SER A 505 -6.49 -10.25 15.05
CA SER A 505 -6.83 -11.21 16.12
C SER A 505 -8.27 -11.02 16.58
N ILE A 506 -8.66 -9.77 16.87
CA ILE A 506 -10.01 -9.41 17.34
C ILE A 506 -11.09 -9.75 16.29
N LEU A 507 -10.84 -9.49 15.01
CA LEU A 507 -11.74 -9.87 13.93
C LEU A 507 -11.84 -11.38 13.72
N ILE A 508 -10.74 -12.13 13.93
CA ILE A 508 -10.77 -13.60 13.92
C ILE A 508 -11.68 -14.12 15.03
N ASP A 509 -11.60 -13.56 16.23
CA ASP A 509 -12.37 -14.04 17.38
C ASP A 509 -13.85 -13.63 17.31
N GLN A 510 -14.18 -12.43 16.79
CA GLN A 510 -15.57 -12.06 16.46
C GLN A 510 -16.16 -13.03 15.40
N CYS A 511 -15.40 -13.35 14.34
CA CYS A 511 -15.84 -14.28 13.30
C CYS A 511 -15.99 -15.72 13.80
N ARG A 512 -15.07 -16.22 14.64
CA ARG A 512 -15.17 -17.54 15.27
C ARG A 512 -16.36 -17.67 16.23
N SER A 513 -16.72 -16.58 16.91
CA SER A 513 -17.86 -16.53 17.83
C SER A 513 -19.20 -16.48 17.09
N SER A 514 -19.22 -16.06 15.82
CA SER A 514 -20.42 -15.90 14.99
C SER A 514 -20.35 -16.74 13.69
N PRO A 515 -20.22 -18.08 13.77
CA PRO A 515 -19.94 -18.94 12.61
C PRO A 515 -21.08 -19.04 11.59
N ASN A 516 -22.31 -18.66 11.98
CA ASN A 516 -23.46 -18.59 11.07
C ASN A 516 -23.46 -17.30 10.23
N GLN A 517 -22.69 -16.28 10.64
CA GLN A 517 -22.64 -14.95 10.05
C GLN A 517 -21.32 -14.71 9.32
N CYS A 518 -20.19 -15.11 9.91
CA CYS A 518 -18.84 -14.94 9.33
C CYS A 518 -18.17 -16.27 8.98
N ARG A 519 -17.71 -16.39 7.73
CA ARG A 519 -16.84 -17.48 7.27
C ARG A 519 -15.36 -17.04 7.36
N PHE A 520 -14.64 -17.60 8.32
CA PHE A 520 -13.19 -17.37 8.46
C PHE A 520 -12.38 -18.38 7.63
N LEU A 521 -11.41 -17.88 6.85
CA LEU A 521 -10.37 -18.65 6.18
C LEU A 521 -9.02 -18.30 6.82
N ASN A 522 -8.40 -19.30 7.46
CA ASN A 522 -7.11 -19.12 8.10
C ASN A 522 -5.97 -19.10 7.08
N CYS A 523 -5.19 -18.03 7.06
CA CYS A 523 -4.02 -17.87 6.19
C CYS A 523 -2.70 -18.34 6.82
N THR A 524 -2.70 -18.84 8.06
CA THR A 524 -1.50 -19.49 8.65
C THR A 524 -1.07 -20.68 7.79
N ASP A 525 0.24 -20.97 7.75
CA ASP A 525 0.85 -22.11 7.05
C ASP A 525 0.44 -22.24 5.56
N GLY A 526 0.35 -21.10 4.87
CA GLY A 526 0.03 -21.04 3.43
C GLY A 526 -1.46 -21.28 3.09
N GLY A 527 -2.36 -21.24 4.09
CA GLY A 527 -3.79 -21.50 3.90
C GLY A 527 -4.52 -20.58 2.92
N CYS A 528 -3.91 -19.46 2.53
CA CYS A 528 -4.44 -18.51 1.53
C CYS A 528 -3.62 -18.43 0.23
N ASP A 529 -2.55 -19.23 0.08
CA ASP A 529 -1.71 -19.28 -1.13
C ASP A 529 -2.46 -19.94 -2.30
N LYS A 530 -3.50 -20.72 -1.99
CA LYS A 530 -4.45 -21.29 -2.94
C LYS A 530 -5.48 -20.23 -3.32
N SER A 531 -5.23 -19.54 -4.44
CA SER A 531 -6.08 -18.47 -4.97
C SER A 531 -7.56 -18.90 -5.09
N GLU A 532 -7.83 -20.17 -5.43
CA GLU A 532 -9.18 -20.74 -5.50
C GLU A 532 -9.96 -20.59 -4.19
N SER A 533 -9.31 -20.81 -3.04
CA SER A 533 -9.95 -20.78 -1.72
C SER A 533 -10.34 -19.36 -1.30
N VAL A 534 -9.51 -18.37 -1.63
CA VAL A 534 -9.82 -16.94 -1.42
C VAL A 534 -10.92 -16.48 -2.37
N ILE A 535 -10.85 -16.90 -3.64
CA ILE A 535 -11.88 -16.60 -4.65
C ILE A 535 -13.24 -17.19 -4.27
N GLU A 536 -13.30 -18.45 -3.84
CA GLU A 536 -14.55 -19.07 -3.41
C GLU A 536 -15.15 -18.34 -2.21
N LEU A 537 -14.32 -18.04 -1.20
CA LEU A 537 -14.72 -17.33 0.01
C LEU A 537 -15.40 -15.99 -0.29
N PHE A 538 -14.71 -15.12 -1.04
CA PHE A 538 -15.20 -13.76 -1.33
C PHE A 538 -16.40 -13.80 -2.30
N ARG A 539 -16.39 -14.66 -3.32
CA ARG A 539 -17.49 -14.82 -4.29
C ARG A 539 -18.78 -15.37 -3.65
N ASP A 540 -18.66 -16.07 -2.52
CA ASP A 540 -19.80 -16.60 -1.77
C ASP A 540 -20.21 -15.71 -0.57
N SER A 541 -19.60 -14.52 -0.40
CA SER A 541 -19.87 -13.61 0.72
C SER A 541 -20.43 -12.24 0.30
N GLU A 542 -21.23 -11.61 1.18
CA GLU A 542 -21.72 -10.24 0.99
C GLU A 542 -20.64 -9.19 1.29
N PHE A 543 -20.03 -9.28 2.49
CA PHE A 543 -18.94 -8.42 2.98
C PHE A 543 -17.62 -9.19 3.14
N CYS A 544 -16.50 -8.50 2.91
CA CYS A 544 -15.15 -9.04 3.02
C CYS A 544 -14.29 -8.14 3.92
N LEU A 545 -13.79 -8.67 5.04
CA LEU A 545 -13.02 -7.88 6.01
C LEU A 545 -11.59 -7.65 5.51
N GLN A 546 -11.20 -6.37 5.38
CA GLN A 546 -9.90 -5.94 4.87
C GLN A 546 -9.12 -5.12 5.92
N PRO A 547 -8.80 -5.68 7.11
CA PRO A 547 -7.92 -4.99 8.05
C PRO A 547 -6.49 -4.87 7.47
N PRO A 548 -5.74 -3.82 7.85
CA PRO A 548 -4.35 -3.63 7.41
C PRO A 548 -3.44 -4.80 7.80
N GLY A 549 -2.34 -4.94 7.08
CA GLY A 549 -1.33 -5.98 7.27
C GLY A 549 -0.03 -5.40 7.81
N ASP A 550 1.08 -5.84 7.22
CA ASP A 550 2.41 -5.27 7.43
C ASP A 550 2.59 -3.95 6.67
N SER A 551 1.79 -3.74 5.61
CA SER A 551 1.46 -2.44 5.00
C SER A 551 -0.03 -2.10 5.20
N PRO A 552 -0.45 -0.83 5.02
CA PRO A 552 -1.87 -0.45 4.99
C PRO A 552 -2.67 -1.14 3.88
N THR A 553 -2.17 -1.14 2.64
CA THR A 553 -2.91 -1.66 1.48
C THR A 553 -2.76 -3.18 1.30
N ARG A 554 -3.69 -3.80 0.56
CA ARG A 554 -3.72 -5.25 0.30
C ARG A 554 -4.34 -5.58 -1.06
N LYS A 555 -3.73 -6.51 -1.82
CA LYS A 555 -4.30 -7.15 -3.04
C LYS A 555 -5.73 -7.65 -2.81
N SER A 556 -6.01 -8.17 -1.61
CA SER A 556 -7.31 -8.72 -1.24
C SER A 556 -8.46 -7.73 -1.29
N ILE A 557 -8.21 -6.41 -1.22
CA ILE A 557 -9.24 -5.36 -1.42
C ILE A 557 -9.75 -5.43 -2.88
N PHE A 558 -8.83 -5.38 -3.84
CA PHE A 558 -9.14 -5.47 -5.27
C PHE A 558 -9.73 -6.82 -5.65
N ASP A 559 -9.23 -7.92 -5.07
CA ASP A 559 -9.85 -9.23 -5.26
C ASP A 559 -11.29 -9.28 -4.71
N SER A 560 -11.59 -8.66 -3.56
CA SER A 560 -12.98 -8.60 -3.07
C SER A 560 -13.89 -7.79 -4.00
N LEU A 561 -13.40 -6.66 -4.52
CA LEU A 561 -14.14 -5.81 -5.47
C LEU A 561 -14.44 -6.55 -6.78
N ILE A 562 -13.45 -7.18 -7.43
CA ILE A 562 -13.70 -7.92 -8.68
C ILE A 562 -14.55 -9.20 -8.49
N LEU A 563 -14.74 -9.65 -7.24
CA LEU A 563 -15.63 -10.75 -6.87
C LEU A 563 -17.01 -10.26 -6.36
N GLY A 564 -17.29 -8.96 -6.41
CA GLY A 564 -18.55 -8.33 -5.97
C GLY A 564 -18.84 -8.49 -4.47
N CYS A 565 -17.79 -8.70 -3.67
CA CYS A 565 -17.85 -8.71 -2.22
C CYS A 565 -17.48 -7.32 -1.69
N ILE A 566 -18.30 -6.74 -0.83
CA ILE A 566 -18.12 -5.36 -0.37
C ILE A 566 -16.94 -5.31 0.62
N PRO A 567 -15.83 -4.61 0.33
CA PRO A 567 -14.73 -4.47 1.27
C PRO A 567 -15.15 -3.67 2.51
N VAL A 568 -14.79 -4.20 3.68
CA VAL A 568 -14.89 -3.51 4.96
C VAL A 568 -13.50 -3.00 5.32
N ILE A 569 -13.33 -1.69 5.28
CA ILE A 569 -12.07 -0.98 5.43
C ILE A 569 -11.93 -0.50 6.87
N PHE A 570 -10.79 -0.81 7.50
CA PHE A 570 -10.53 -0.46 8.90
C PHE A 570 -9.56 0.73 9.08
N ASP A 571 -8.94 1.16 7.99
CA ASP A 571 -7.98 2.27 7.97
C ASP A 571 -8.05 2.95 6.59
N PRO A 572 -8.29 4.27 6.49
CA PRO A 572 -8.41 4.97 5.21
C PRO A 572 -7.11 4.94 4.38
N TYR A 573 -5.94 4.75 4.99
CA TYR A 573 -4.69 4.53 4.25
C TYR A 573 -4.67 3.21 3.46
N SER A 574 -5.61 2.29 3.71
CA SER A 574 -5.73 1.03 2.95
C SER A 574 -6.33 1.21 1.56
N ALA A 575 -7.02 2.32 1.28
CA ALA A 575 -7.68 2.55 -0.02
C ALA A 575 -7.96 4.02 -0.33
N TYR A 576 -8.57 4.75 0.61
CA TYR A 576 -9.16 6.08 0.39
C TYR A 576 -8.10 7.14 0.06
N TYR A 577 -6.99 7.13 0.79
CA TYR A 577 -5.87 8.05 0.56
C TYR A 577 -4.86 7.56 -0.50
N GLN A 578 -5.17 6.45 -1.20
CA GLN A 578 -4.26 5.76 -2.11
C GLN A 578 -4.67 5.94 -3.58
N TYR A 579 -5.79 5.32 -3.99
CA TYR A 579 -6.07 5.00 -5.39
C TYR A 579 -6.88 6.08 -6.11
N THR A 580 -6.40 7.33 -6.06
CA THR A 580 -7.09 8.55 -6.53
C THR A 580 -7.59 8.50 -7.99
N TRP A 581 -6.96 7.68 -8.84
CA TRP A 581 -7.35 7.48 -10.25
C TRP A 581 -8.31 6.29 -10.48
N HIS A 582 -8.47 5.38 -9.52
CA HIS A 582 -9.20 4.11 -9.71
C HIS A 582 -10.35 3.89 -8.73
N LEU A 583 -10.41 4.64 -7.63
CA LEU A 583 -11.51 4.62 -6.66
C LEU A 583 -12.13 6.03 -6.52
N PRO A 584 -13.48 6.12 -6.45
CA PRO A 584 -14.20 7.38 -6.33
C PRO A 584 -14.05 7.99 -4.94
N GLU A 585 -14.36 9.28 -4.83
CA GLU A 585 -14.37 10.06 -3.58
C GLU A 585 -15.45 9.59 -2.58
N ASP A 586 -16.66 9.27 -3.07
CA ASP A 586 -17.69 8.70 -2.21
C ASP A 586 -17.45 7.21 -1.96
N HIS A 587 -16.61 6.93 -0.97
CA HIS A 587 -16.24 5.59 -0.55
C HIS A 587 -17.44 4.73 -0.10
N ARG A 588 -18.53 5.37 0.36
CA ARG A 588 -19.75 4.69 0.83
C ARG A 588 -20.47 3.94 -0.30
N ARG A 589 -20.20 4.29 -1.57
CA ARG A 589 -20.75 3.60 -2.75
C ARG A 589 -20.14 2.22 -2.99
N TYR A 590 -18.96 1.92 -2.42
CA TYR A 590 -18.26 0.66 -2.69
C TYR A 590 -17.68 -0.03 -1.44
N SER A 591 -17.70 0.60 -0.28
CA SER A 591 -17.05 0.07 0.93
C SER A 591 -17.77 0.49 2.21
N VAL A 592 -17.57 -0.28 3.28
CA VAL A 592 -17.99 0.10 4.64
C VAL A 592 -16.74 0.46 5.43
N TYR A 593 -16.68 1.66 6.00
CA TYR A 593 -15.63 2.02 6.97
C TYR A 593 -16.07 1.63 8.38
N ILE A 594 -15.14 1.07 9.17
CA ILE A 594 -15.30 0.88 10.62
C ILE A 594 -13.94 1.16 11.26
N ASN A 595 -13.85 2.12 12.19
CA ASN A 595 -12.57 2.54 12.75
C ASN A 595 -11.84 1.38 13.48
N LYS A 596 -10.59 1.08 13.07
CA LYS A 596 -9.74 0.04 13.69
C LYS A 596 -9.61 0.18 15.21
N GLU A 597 -9.56 1.40 15.74
CA GLU A 597 -9.34 1.63 17.17
C GLU A 597 -10.61 1.37 17.97
N ASP A 598 -11.78 1.70 17.45
CA ASP A 598 -13.07 1.41 18.10
C ASP A 598 -13.42 -0.08 18.08
N VAL A 599 -12.98 -0.82 17.06
CA VAL A 599 -13.01 -2.30 17.08
C VAL A 599 -12.02 -2.88 18.09
N LYS A 600 -10.78 -2.34 18.16
CA LYS A 600 -9.77 -2.78 19.16
C LYS A 600 -10.21 -2.54 20.60
N LEU A 601 -10.80 -1.38 20.86
CA LEU A 601 -11.37 -0.98 22.14
C LEU A 601 -12.75 -1.60 22.41
N LYS A 602 -13.24 -2.48 21.51
CA LYS A 602 -14.51 -3.22 21.62
C LYS A 602 -15.76 -2.33 21.77
N ARG A 603 -15.68 -1.09 21.27
CA ARG A 603 -16.81 -0.15 21.16
C ARG A 603 -17.76 -0.55 20.04
N VAL A 604 -17.25 -1.16 18.97
CA VAL A 604 -18.03 -1.63 17.82
C VAL A 604 -17.89 -3.14 17.63
N ASN A 605 -19.02 -3.85 17.60
CA ASN A 605 -19.10 -5.22 17.07
C ASN A 605 -19.29 -5.15 15.54
N VAL A 606 -18.32 -5.68 14.80
CA VAL A 606 -18.30 -5.64 13.33
C VAL A 606 -19.37 -6.53 12.73
N ILE A 607 -19.72 -7.63 13.40
CA ILE A 607 -20.80 -8.52 12.95
C ILE A 607 -22.15 -7.79 13.01
N GLU A 608 -22.39 -7.03 14.08
CA GLU A 608 -23.63 -6.27 14.29
C GLU A 608 -23.75 -5.05 13.36
N LYS A 609 -22.69 -4.21 13.25
CA LYS A 609 -22.69 -3.03 12.34
C LYS A 609 -22.77 -3.40 10.86
N LEU A 610 -22.51 -4.67 10.49
CA LEU A 610 -22.73 -5.21 9.14
C LEU A 610 -24.07 -5.97 8.98
N MET A 611 -24.63 -6.53 10.06
CA MET A 611 -25.99 -7.09 10.06
C MET A 611 -27.08 -6.01 9.93
N SER A 612 -26.85 -4.81 10.48
CA SER A 612 -27.80 -3.68 10.37
C SER A 612 -27.93 -3.10 8.96
N LYS A 613 -26.98 -3.39 8.05
CA LYS A 613 -27.06 -2.95 6.65
C LYS A 613 -28.17 -3.68 5.91
N THR A 614 -29.08 -2.90 5.33
CA THR A 614 -30.23 -3.40 4.56
C THR A 614 -29.79 -4.23 3.36
N LEU A 615 -30.70 -5.06 2.83
CA LEU A 615 -30.44 -5.75 1.56
C LEU A 615 -30.22 -4.75 0.42
N ARG A 616 -30.99 -3.65 0.40
CA ARG A 616 -30.93 -2.64 -0.65
C ARG A 616 -29.57 -1.94 -0.71
N GLU A 617 -29.03 -1.48 0.42
CA GLU A 617 -27.67 -0.91 0.46
C GLU A 617 -26.63 -1.88 -0.09
N ARG A 618 -26.71 -3.16 0.29
CA ARG A 618 -25.78 -4.20 -0.18
C ARG A 618 -25.89 -4.46 -1.68
N GLU A 619 -27.11 -4.47 -2.22
CA GLU A 619 -27.37 -4.61 -3.65
C GLU A 619 -26.90 -3.40 -4.44
N ASP A 620 -27.15 -2.17 -3.97
CA ASP A 620 -26.68 -0.93 -4.61
C ASP A 620 -25.15 -0.81 -4.60
N MET A 621 -24.51 -1.08 -3.47
CA MET A 621 -23.04 -1.09 -3.37
C MET A 621 -22.43 -2.15 -4.30
N ARG A 622 -23.00 -3.37 -4.33
CA ARG A 622 -22.54 -4.44 -5.23
C ARG A 622 -22.75 -4.10 -6.70
N SER A 623 -23.89 -3.53 -7.04
CA SER A 623 -24.20 -3.07 -8.40
C SER A 623 -23.16 -2.05 -8.86
N TYR A 624 -22.87 -1.05 -8.03
CA TYR A 624 -21.86 -0.03 -8.30
C TYR A 624 -20.44 -0.62 -8.44
N ILE A 625 -20.02 -1.49 -7.52
CA ILE A 625 -18.72 -2.20 -7.58
C ILE A 625 -18.58 -2.95 -8.92
N VAL A 626 -19.61 -3.68 -9.34
CA VAL A 626 -19.52 -4.59 -10.49
C VAL A 626 -19.66 -3.84 -11.83
N HIS A 627 -20.50 -2.82 -11.91
CA HIS A 627 -20.69 -2.06 -13.15
C HIS A 627 -19.62 -0.98 -13.35
N GLU A 628 -19.35 -0.18 -12.34
CA GLU A 628 -18.53 1.04 -12.47
C GLU A 628 -17.05 0.82 -12.13
N LEU A 629 -16.75 0.03 -11.08
CA LEU A 629 -15.37 -0.14 -10.61
C LEU A 629 -14.66 -1.32 -11.27
N LEU A 630 -15.26 -2.52 -11.25
CA LEU A 630 -14.63 -3.78 -11.65
C LEU A 630 -13.86 -3.70 -12.97
N PRO A 631 -14.36 -3.09 -14.07
CA PRO A 631 -13.59 -2.98 -15.32
C PRO A 631 -12.27 -2.23 -15.13
N GLY A 632 -12.29 -1.12 -14.39
CA GLY A 632 -11.11 -0.27 -14.11
C GLY A 632 -10.14 -0.81 -13.05
N LEU A 633 -10.39 -2.00 -12.51
CA LEU A 633 -9.59 -2.69 -11.48
C LEU A 633 -8.94 -4.00 -11.97
N VAL A 634 -9.19 -4.39 -13.21
CA VAL A 634 -8.54 -5.55 -13.86
C VAL A 634 -7.50 -5.08 -14.87
N TYR A 635 -6.55 -5.95 -15.20
CA TYR A 635 -5.57 -5.73 -16.27
C TYR A 635 -5.82 -6.75 -17.37
N GLY A 636 -6.30 -6.33 -18.54
CA GLY A 636 -6.45 -7.20 -19.70
C GLY A 636 -5.13 -7.72 -20.26
N ASP A 637 -5.18 -8.80 -21.04
CA ASP A 637 -3.99 -9.39 -21.67
C ASP A 637 -3.25 -8.42 -22.60
N SER A 638 -2.00 -8.72 -22.95
CA SER A 638 -1.17 -7.80 -23.75
C SER A 638 -1.73 -7.49 -25.15
N ASN A 639 -2.73 -8.24 -25.65
CA ASN A 639 -3.42 -8.01 -26.91
C ASN A 639 -4.84 -7.44 -26.73
N ALA A 640 -5.28 -7.21 -25.49
CA ALA A 640 -6.63 -6.77 -25.17
C ALA A 640 -6.94 -5.41 -25.80
N LYS A 641 -8.16 -5.30 -26.30
CA LYS A 641 -8.72 -4.07 -26.85
C LYS A 641 -10.14 -3.94 -26.31
N PHE A 642 -10.38 -2.86 -25.57
CA PHE A 642 -11.68 -2.52 -25.02
C PHE A 642 -12.22 -1.31 -25.75
N GLU A 643 -13.45 -1.42 -26.26
CA GLU A 643 -14.19 -0.34 -26.94
C GLU A 643 -15.30 0.18 -26.02
N ARG A 644 -15.88 -0.70 -25.20
CA ARG A 644 -16.94 -0.35 -24.24
C ARG A 644 -16.36 0.07 -22.89
N PHE A 645 -15.43 -0.71 -22.35
CA PHE A 645 -14.78 -0.47 -21.07
C PHE A 645 -13.42 0.23 -21.22
N ARG A 646 -12.82 0.59 -20.07
CA ARG A 646 -11.41 0.93 -19.91
C ARG A 646 -10.91 0.16 -18.70
N ASP A 647 -9.73 -0.42 -18.80
CA ASP A 647 -9.16 -1.21 -17.70
C ASP A 647 -8.17 -0.42 -16.84
N ALA A 648 -7.55 -1.08 -15.85
CA ALA A 648 -6.60 -0.42 -14.95
C ALA A 648 -5.36 0.13 -15.69
N PHE A 649 -4.93 -0.51 -16.77
CA PHE A 649 -3.84 0.02 -17.61
C PHE A 649 -4.32 1.22 -18.44
N ASP A 650 -5.49 1.13 -19.06
CA ASP A 650 -6.02 2.18 -19.92
C ASP A 650 -6.29 3.47 -19.12
N ILE A 651 -6.93 3.36 -17.95
CA ILE A 651 -7.19 4.49 -17.03
C ILE A 651 -5.87 5.15 -16.57
N THR A 652 -4.86 4.34 -16.26
CA THR A 652 -3.53 4.84 -15.87
C THR A 652 -2.88 5.62 -17.02
N MET A 653 -2.82 5.05 -18.22
CA MET A 653 -2.20 5.68 -19.39
C MET A 653 -2.89 7.00 -19.77
N ASP A 654 -4.22 7.00 -19.80
CA ASP A 654 -5.01 8.17 -20.16
C ASP A 654 -4.86 9.32 -19.13
N SER A 655 -4.69 8.97 -17.84
CA SER A 655 -4.43 9.93 -16.75
C SER A 655 -2.97 10.41 -16.72
N LEU A 656 -1.99 9.57 -17.08
CA LEU A 656 -0.60 10.00 -17.34
C LEU A 656 -0.54 11.03 -18.47
N PHE A 657 -1.20 10.80 -19.60
CA PHE A 657 -1.24 11.78 -20.69
C PHE A 657 -1.90 13.10 -20.25
N LYS A 658 -2.96 13.04 -19.43
CA LYS A 658 -3.59 14.24 -18.85
C LYS A 658 -2.71 14.95 -17.80
N LYS A 659 -1.87 14.23 -17.04
CA LYS A 659 -0.83 14.82 -16.16
C LYS A 659 0.21 15.58 -16.99
N ILE A 660 0.80 14.94 -18.00
CA ILE A 660 1.80 15.56 -18.86
C ILE A 660 1.23 16.79 -19.59
N ALA A 661 0.03 16.70 -20.17
CA ALA A 661 -0.63 17.81 -20.86
C ALA A 661 -1.02 19.00 -19.95
N LYS A 662 -0.83 18.88 -18.63
CA LYS A 662 -0.97 19.95 -17.63
C LYS A 662 0.36 20.43 -17.03
N THR A 663 1.48 19.80 -17.38
CA THR A 663 2.82 20.02 -16.78
C THR A 663 3.83 20.57 -17.80
N VAL A 664 3.38 20.86 -19.02
CA VAL A 664 4.16 21.34 -20.18
C VAL A 664 3.58 22.67 -20.65
#